data_AF-A0A955YH10-F1
#
_entry.id   AF-A0A955YH10-F1
#
_cell.length_a   1.000
_cell.length_b   1.000
_cell.length_c   1.000
_cell.angle_alpha   90.00
_cell.angle_beta   90.00
_cell.angle_gamma   90.00
#
_symmetry.space_group_name_H-M   'P 1'
#
loop_
_entity.id
_entity.type
_entity.pdbx_description
1 polymer ?
#
loop_
_entity_poly.entity_id
_entity_poly.type
_entity_poly.pdbx_seq_one_letter_code
_entity_poly.pdbx_strand_id
1 'polypeptide(L)'
;MTVPPLLRPRARSRSLVLLVALASCSSPAGTPLGGPAPVAYAGKAQPPAILRDVSMIDDDNQWNNPFVPGLRTTMDGRVALRVQGGPSTLSFYLFRPESLDEPILTSPAGAHLLADTTPVQVVLPPAAEPNLLRVGHHAICDPTQEFPVDGEQPNPYACGADLANDCYDITVISSISQSFRAVRMWGTPVTVEVASPKTRDANIVRVELGASVQGVEISLSPEFAEVAVTNDGRLLTGRVGGAARYWTNPNTGEELLRSYDLMYSVLPSGADPCDITAWTDFHPMSHAPFDPNMRHYGLAAYPFRDTEGRLIGDGEDMGGSYPWVDREGSNMFMTGVPGYITEQSEEDFPRRCVVEGCEQFTYAMDFDRGFLVAGLWTHGKLVHLDARINNVDWSVGSRPDAHYLVDLYEDEQGDPVAVRFGAGRGLGTSAPGYPGNENILDSLQNMLNHHPAARPITPRDVVWVMSSGVATDEVVFDDFLDPRAFIVSNMQASVTQLLDYRGFSTGVPVHWNGQHRDIGVNLGISNQRSYRLDHMVDEDVHIQNAATSLGFQVPPYGLVEAGTGRTEPVALGGFYGRGFWLDGTNRIAYEVPAQAEPLESDWYIGLFVDVRSADGATRSLLSFPDGSSVRLVDRDTLQYVRDERVMHAVTLPESSAGWVHLGWNVRDRNRELTLLVDGFPFDRFDSGRPFFLLPEGTLALGRGPDRLAGDADAGVRGWVDDFKVLAHDVDLEIACNHAGGTLVALSGDTLASTAAIYPEWAHAEVAQSVRREAGGRYACFHDYSADNAATLANIPAGAESLRNTIIFPEGPLRAGVPRPDSSDNAFCLSCHSSSGVGPMGLEALALHPGVNLEDDPRRQPHQPPRRVFGNIPGGWIPAGEGEGSPDEPMRAPPEGVLIDRWVLAH
;
A
#
# COMPACT_ATOMS: atom_id res chain seq x y z
N MET A 1 46.92 -34.06 9.05
CA MET A 1 48.14 -34.86 8.76
C MET A 1 48.20 -35.17 7.27
N THR A 2 49.31 -35.76 6.81
CA THR A 2 49.72 -35.95 5.42
C THR A 2 48.89 -36.93 4.57
N VAL A 3 48.63 -36.52 3.32
CA VAL A 3 48.75 -37.30 2.06
C VAL A 3 47.59 -38.26 1.61
N PRO A 4 47.12 -38.17 0.33
CA PRO A 4 46.17 -39.10 -0.36
C PRO A 4 46.95 -40.26 -1.09
N PRO A 5 46.55 -40.98 -2.21
CA PRO A 5 45.42 -40.81 -3.17
C PRO A 5 44.76 -42.08 -3.79
N LEU A 6 43.78 -41.82 -4.69
CA LEU A 6 43.45 -42.51 -5.98
C LEU A 6 43.62 -44.05 -6.13
N LEU A 7 42.55 -44.75 -6.58
CA LEU A 7 42.45 -45.37 -7.94
C LEU A 7 41.15 -46.19 -8.20
N ARG A 8 40.68 -46.18 -9.46
CA ARG A 8 39.75 -47.15 -10.12
C ARG A 8 40.61 -48.32 -10.72
N PRO A 9 40.13 -49.52 -11.20
CA PRO A 9 38.88 -49.71 -11.97
C PRO A 9 38.18 -51.12 -12.09
N ARG A 10 37.02 -51.14 -12.80
CA ARG A 10 36.52 -52.15 -13.78
C ARG A 10 36.37 -53.67 -13.45
N ALA A 11 35.11 -54.17 -13.57
CA ALA A 11 34.60 -55.11 -14.62
C ALA A 11 33.85 -56.43 -14.23
N ARG A 12 32.62 -56.58 -14.79
CA ARG A 12 31.93 -57.77 -15.37
C ARG A 12 32.02 -59.18 -14.72
N SER A 13 30.85 -59.70 -14.28
CA SER A 13 30.15 -60.93 -14.77
C SER A 13 28.92 -61.22 -13.88
N ARG A 14 27.69 -61.45 -14.37
CA ARG A 14 27.08 -62.58 -15.14
C ARG A 14 26.91 -63.90 -14.36
N SER A 15 25.69 -64.18 -13.87
CA SER A 15 25.01 -65.51 -13.70
C SER A 15 23.80 -65.36 -12.74
N LEU A 16 22.65 -66.07 -12.84
CA LEU A 16 22.03 -66.90 -13.90
C LEU A 16 20.53 -67.15 -13.53
N VAL A 17 19.81 -67.97 -14.31
CA VAL A 17 18.57 -68.76 -14.01
C VAL A 17 17.24 -68.29 -14.63
N LEU A 18 16.98 -68.87 -15.81
CA LEU A 18 15.72 -69.37 -16.41
C LEU A 18 14.49 -68.48 -16.74
N LEU A 19 14.07 -68.59 -18.00
CA LEU A 19 12.71 -68.38 -18.51
C LEU A 19 11.99 -69.74 -18.68
N VAL A 20 10.68 -69.76 -18.47
CA VAL A 20 9.65 -70.38 -19.35
C VAL A 20 8.37 -69.55 -19.17
N ALA A 21 8.04 -68.53 -19.98
CA ALA A 21 7.66 -68.51 -21.41
C ALA A 21 6.22 -69.00 -21.70
N LEU A 22 5.32 -68.08 -22.09
CA LEU A 22 4.11 -68.39 -22.87
C LEU A 22 3.64 -67.16 -23.69
N ALA A 23 3.19 -67.45 -24.93
CA ALA A 23 2.39 -66.64 -25.87
C ALA A 23 2.50 -65.09 -25.87
N SER A 24 3.13 -64.56 -26.93
CA SER A 24 3.00 -63.16 -27.35
C SER A 24 1.89 -62.96 -28.40
N CYS A 25 1.14 -61.86 -28.30
CA CYS A 25 0.52 -61.19 -29.45
C CYS A 25 0.75 -59.68 -29.33
N SER A 26 1.20 -59.04 -30.40
CA SER A 26 1.53 -57.62 -30.42
C SER A 26 0.35 -56.73 -30.79
N SER A 27 0.38 -55.50 -30.29
CA SER A 27 -0.39 -54.35 -30.77
C SER A 27 0.59 -53.18 -30.93
N PRO A 28 0.30 -52.19 -31.81
CA PRO A 28 1.29 -51.20 -32.22
C PRO A 28 1.71 -50.27 -31.08
N ALA A 29 2.86 -49.62 -31.26
CA ALA A 29 3.33 -48.60 -30.33
C ALA A 29 2.28 -47.48 -30.21
N GLY A 30 1.82 -47.23 -28.99
CA GLY A 30 1.01 -46.06 -28.69
C GLY A 30 1.85 -44.80 -28.94
N THR A 31 1.34 -43.90 -29.79
CA THR A 31 1.82 -42.53 -29.87
C THR A 31 1.84 -41.93 -28.47
N PRO A 32 2.86 -41.13 -28.08
CA PRO A 32 2.70 -40.26 -26.93
C PRO A 32 1.44 -39.41 -27.15
N LEU A 33 0.54 -39.40 -26.18
CA LEU A 33 -0.52 -38.39 -26.13
C LEU A 33 0.13 -37.07 -25.71
N GLY A 34 0.84 -36.47 -26.66
CA GLY A 34 0.94 -35.03 -26.69
C GLY A 34 -0.46 -34.50 -26.88
N GLY A 35 -1.07 -34.05 -25.78
CA GLY A 35 -1.93 -32.88 -25.90
C GLY A 35 -1.13 -31.73 -26.51
N PRO A 36 -1.78 -30.65 -26.98
CA PRO A 36 -1.04 -29.42 -27.20
C PRO A 36 -0.29 -29.07 -25.90
N ALA A 37 0.92 -28.52 -26.03
CA ALA A 37 1.45 -27.70 -24.95
C ALA A 37 0.39 -26.63 -24.61
N PRO A 38 0.29 -26.14 -23.36
CA PRO A 38 -0.59 -25.02 -23.05
C PRO A 38 -0.36 -23.94 -24.10
N VAL A 39 -1.43 -23.60 -24.82
CA VAL A 39 -1.33 -22.68 -25.96
C VAL A 39 -1.03 -21.30 -25.37
N ALA A 40 0.02 -20.65 -25.88
CA ALA A 40 0.39 -19.31 -25.44
C ALA A 40 -0.84 -18.41 -25.39
N TYR A 41 -1.01 -17.74 -24.25
CA TYR A 41 -2.01 -16.71 -23.89
C TYR A 41 -2.93 -16.33 -25.07
N ALA A 42 -4.14 -16.91 -25.11
CA ALA A 42 -4.91 -17.12 -26.34
C ALA A 42 -5.55 -15.87 -26.99
N GLY A 43 -5.08 -14.68 -26.61
CA GLY A 43 -5.46 -13.34 -27.06
C GLY A 43 -5.08 -12.34 -25.97
N LYS A 44 -4.70 -11.11 -26.31
CA LYS A 44 -4.32 -10.15 -25.25
C LYS A 44 -5.52 -9.82 -24.34
N ALA A 45 -5.19 -9.30 -23.16
CA ALA A 45 -6.19 -8.70 -22.29
C ALA A 45 -6.91 -7.57 -23.03
N GLN A 46 -8.22 -7.45 -22.83
CA GLN A 46 -8.96 -6.31 -23.35
C GLN A 46 -8.75 -5.08 -22.45
N PRO A 47 -8.81 -3.84 -22.99
CA PRO A 47 -8.68 -2.65 -22.17
C PRO A 47 -9.65 -2.66 -20.97
N PRO A 48 -9.20 -2.30 -19.76
CA PRO A 48 -10.08 -2.16 -18.60
C PRO A 48 -11.15 -1.11 -18.85
N ALA A 49 -12.25 -1.18 -18.09
CA ALA A 49 -13.29 -0.14 -18.13
C ALA A 49 -12.75 1.26 -17.76
N ILE A 50 -11.79 1.34 -16.85
CA ILE A 50 -11.10 2.58 -16.46
C ILE A 50 -9.69 2.60 -17.05
N LEU A 51 -9.46 3.48 -18.04
CA LEU A 51 -8.14 3.71 -18.66
C LEU A 51 -7.46 4.92 -18.02
N ARG A 52 -6.72 4.68 -16.94
CA ARG A 52 -5.92 5.69 -16.21
C ARG A 52 -4.70 6.13 -17.01
N ASP A 53 -4.25 7.37 -16.75
CA ASP A 53 -2.90 7.77 -17.17
C ASP A 53 -1.87 7.37 -16.11
N VAL A 54 -1.13 6.29 -16.40
CA VAL A 54 -0.05 5.78 -15.56
C VAL A 54 1.33 6.41 -15.85
N SER A 55 1.43 7.28 -16.86
CA SER A 55 2.67 7.95 -17.25
C SER A 55 2.98 9.21 -16.43
N MET A 56 1.98 9.72 -15.70
CA MET A 56 1.99 10.85 -14.76
C MET A 56 2.42 12.23 -15.29
N ILE A 57 3.13 12.30 -16.43
CA ILE A 57 3.77 13.51 -16.95
C ILE A 57 3.54 13.65 -18.46
N ASP A 58 3.04 14.81 -18.90
CA ASP A 58 2.69 15.14 -20.28
C ASP A 58 3.87 15.65 -21.12
N ASP A 59 3.66 15.88 -22.42
CA ASP A 59 4.70 16.30 -23.36
C ASP A 59 5.25 17.73 -23.10
N ASP A 60 4.51 18.57 -22.37
CA ASP A 60 4.96 19.88 -21.88
C ASP A 60 5.66 19.77 -20.50
N ASN A 61 5.90 18.53 -20.04
CA ASN A 61 6.57 18.18 -18.79
C ASN A 61 5.85 18.75 -17.55
N GLN A 62 4.52 18.74 -17.57
CA GLN A 62 3.64 19.02 -16.42
C GLN A 62 3.15 17.73 -15.77
N TRP A 63 2.46 17.83 -14.64
CA TRP A 63 1.80 16.69 -13.99
C TRP A 63 0.40 16.48 -14.56
N ASN A 64 0.02 15.22 -14.79
CA ASN A 64 -1.27 14.86 -15.39
C ASN A 64 -2.38 14.69 -14.34
N ASN A 65 -1.98 14.52 -13.08
CA ASN A 65 -2.82 14.38 -11.89
C ASN A 65 -2.44 15.44 -10.84
N PRO A 66 -3.25 15.65 -9.79
CA PRO A 66 -2.81 16.34 -8.58
C PRO A 66 -1.54 15.73 -8.01
N PHE A 67 -0.64 16.55 -7.45
CA PHE A 67 0.63 16.08 -6.91
C PHE A 67 0.96 16.73 -5.57
N VAL A 68 1.21 15.92 -4.56
CA VAL A 68 1.82 16.32 -3.28
C VAL A 68 3.26 15.80 -3.29
N PRO A 69 4.29 16.64 -3.43
CA PRO A 69 5.68 16.17 -3.50
C PRO A 69 6.12 15.42 -2.23
N GLY A 70 6.77 14.26 -2.40
CA GLY A 70 7.42 13.54 -1.29
C GLY A 70 8.53 14.37 -0.64
N LEU A 71 8.26 14.96 0.52
CA LEU A 71 9.13 15.90 1.24
C LEU A 71 8.97 15.71 2.75
N ARG A 72 10.09 15.65 3.49
CA ARG A 72 10.08 15.44 4.94
C ARG A 72 9.62 16.72 5.64
N THR A 73 8.63 16.62 6.52
CA THR A 73 7.92 17.77 7.12
C THR A 73 8.23 17.98 8.60
N THR A 74 8.12 19.24 9.02
CA THR A 74 7.96 19.68 10.43
C THR A 74 6.71 19.08 11.09
N MET A 75 6.61 19.19 12.42
CA MET A 75 5.55 18.56 13.22
C MET A 75 4.14 18.98 12.79
N ASP A 76 3.93 20.26 12.44
CA ASP A 76 2.64 20.76 11.94
C ASP A 76 2.36 20.48 10.45
N GLY A 77 3.27 19.77 9.78
CA GLY A 77 3.18 19.42 8.37
C GLY A 77 3.53 20.54 7.37
N ARG A 78 3.96 21.74 7.82
CA ARG A 78 4.08 22.91 6.91
C ARG A 78 5.44 23.09 6.26
N VAL A 79 6.49 23.33 7.04
CA VAL A 79 7.84 23.52 6.50
C VAL A 79 8.38 22.16 6.10
N ALA A 80 8.73 22.02 4.82
CA ALA A 80 9.10 20.76 4.19
C ALA A 80 10.50 20.83 3.56
N LEU A 81 11.22 19.73 3.57
CA LEU A 81 12.59 19.61 3.07
C LEU A 81 12.70 18.53 1.99
N ARG A 82 13.38 18.85 0.89
CA ARG A 82 13.72 17.86 -0.13
C ARG A 82 14.71 16.84 0.41
N VAL A 83 14.35 15.55 0.34
CA VAL A 83 15.16 14.44 0.87
C VAL A 83 16.51 14.35 0.15
N GLN A 84 16.52 14.16 -1.18
CA GLN A 84 17.75 14.19 -1.95
C GLN A 84 18.10 15.65 -2.29
N GLY A 85 19.10 16.20 -1.61
CA GLY A 85 19.49 17.60 -1.72
C GLY A 85 20.22 17.94 -3.01
N GLY A 86 20.42 19.24 -3.24
CA GLY A 86 21.39 19.68 -4.24
C GLY A 86 22.81 19.35 -3.74
N PRO A 87 23.80 19.19 -4.64
CA PRO A 87 25.14 18.71 -4.31
C PRO A 87 25.91 19.50 -3.24
N SER A 88 25.44 20.69 -2.86
CA SER A 88 25.84 21.38 -1.62
C SER A 88 24.75 22.31 -1.09
N THR A 89 23.47 21.98 -1.28
CA THR A 89 22.33 22.85 -0.92
C THR A 89 21.15 22.07 -0.32
N LEU A 90 20.64 22.60 0.79
CA LEU A 90 19.29 22.25 1.27
C LEU A 90 18.26 22.98 0.40
N SER A 91 17.08 22.39 0.22
CA SER A 91 15.98 22.92 -0.59
C SER A 91 14.68 22.85 0.20
N PHE A 92 14.22 24.00 0.70
CA PHE A 92 13.04 24.11 1.55
C PHE A 92 11.81 24.52 0.75
N TYR A 93 10.67 23.95 1.13
CA TYR A 93 9.34 24.22 0.61
C TYR A 93 8.38 24.51 1.77
N LEU A 94 7.19 25.01 1.45
CA LEU A 94 6.11 25.25 2.39
C LEU A 94 4.82 24.64 1.84
N PHE A 95 4.20 23.73 2.59
CA PHE A 95 2.83 23.30 2.33
C PHE A 95 1.84 24.33 2.90
N ARG A 96 0.85 24.67 2.07
CA ARG A 96 -0.14 25.73 2.30
C ARG A 96 -1.54 25.17 2.00
N PRO A 97 -2.11 24.33 2.89
CA PRO A 97 -3.43 23.73 2.67
C PRO A 97 -4.53 24.77 2.43
N GLU A 98 -4.33 26.00 2.89
CA GLU A 98 -5.21 27.14 2.63
C GLU A 98 -5.44 27.41 1.12
N SER A 99 -4.52 27.00 0.24
CA SER A 99 -4.66 27.11 -1.22
C SER A 99 -5.56 26.05 -1.87
N LEU A 100 -5.99 25.02 -1.14
CA LEU A 100 -6.90 24.00 -1.67
C LEU A 100 -8.33 24.53 -1.66
N ASP A 101 -8.92 24.72 -2.85
CA ASP A 101 -10.35 25.01 -3.01
C ASP A 101 -11.20 23.71 -3.11
N GLU A 102 -10.57 22.59 -3.46
CA GLU A 102 -11.17 21.26 -3.70
C GLU A 102 -10.25 20.16 -3.12
N PRO A 103 -10.77 18.95 -2.81
CA PRO A 103 -9.97 17.88 -2.22
C PRO A 103 -8.77 17.44 -3.08
N ILE A 104 -7.68 17.00 -2.43
CA ILE A 104 -6.38 16.75 -3.09
C ILE A 104 -6.50 15.82 -4.30
N LEU A 105 -7.19 14.68 -4.22
CA LEU A 105 -7.26 13.73 -5.35
C LEU A 105 -8.23 14.13 -6.47
N THR A 106 -9.03 15.18 -6.28
CA THR A 106 -10.00 15.70 -7.27
C THR A 106 -9.68 17.12 -7.74
N SER A 107 -8.63 17.75 -7.20
CA SER A 107 -8.22 19.11 -7.58
C SER A 107 -7.70 19.17 -9.02
N PRO A 108 -7.43 20.37 -9.57
CA PRO A 108 -6.65 20.51 -10.80
C PRO A 108 -5.28 19.81 -10.70
N ALA A 109 -4.75 19.35 -11.83
CA ALA A 109 -3.46 18.68 -11.88
C ALA A 109 -2.28 19.60 -11.53
N GLY A 110 -1.25 19.06 -10.88
CA GLY A 110 -0.07 19.81 -10.42
C GLY A 110 0.04 20.01 -8.90
N ALA A 111 1.10 20.72 -8.49
CA ALA A 111 1.57 20.79 -7.10
C ALA A 111 0.94 21.91 -6.26
N HIS A 112 -0.40 22.04 -6.27
CA HIS A 112 -1.14 23.19 -5.71
C HIS A 112 -1.05 23.34 -4.18
N LEU A 113 -0.63 22.30 -3.45
CA LEU A 113 -0.35 22.38 -2.02
C LEU A 113 0.94 23.18 -1.70
N LEU A 114 1.85 23.35 -2.67
CA LEU A 114 3.06 24.15 -2.47
C LEU A 114 2.78 25.66 -2.50
N ALA A 115 3.46 26.39 -1.61
CA ALA A 115 3.43 27.85 -1.63
C ALA A 115 4.07 28.46 -2.90
N ASP A 116 5.16 27.84 -3.35
CA ASP A 116 5.85 28.03 -4.64
C ASP A 116 6.45 26.67 -5.05
N THR A 117 6.39 26.34 -6.34
CA THR A 117 7.01 25.14 -6.93
C THR A 117 8.54 25.18 -6.96
N THR A 118 9.13 26.33 -6.61
CA THR A 118 10.56 26.62 -6.55
C THR A 118 11.02 26.62 -5.09
N PRO A 119 12.01 25.80 -4.70
CA PRO A 119 12.46 25.75 -3.30
C PRO A 119 13.32 26.96 -2.93
N VAL A 120 13.22 27.39 -1.67
CA VAL A 120 14.22 28.27 -1.05
C VAL A 120 15.49 27.46 -0.82
N GLN A 121 16.55 27.77 -1.57
CA GLN A 121 17.83 27.06 -1.49
C GLN A 121 18.85 27.80 -0.64
N VAL A 122 19.55 27.04 0.21
CA VAL A 122 20.63 27.53 1.08
C VAL A 122 21.84 26.59 1.02
N VAL A 123 23.05 27.16 1.03
CA VAL A 123 24.30 26.39 0.93
C VAL A 123 24.60 25.70 2.25
N LEU A 124 24.69 24.37 2.24
CA LEU A 124 25.03 23.55 3.39
C LEU A 124 26.56 23.54 3.60
N PRO A 125 27.13 24.17 4.64
CA PRO A 125 28.57 24.40 4.72
C PRO A 125 29.43 23.12 4.69
N PRO A 126 29.08 22.02 5.39
CA PRO A 126 29.86 20.77 5.31
C PRO A 126 29.84 20.09 3.92
N ALA A 127 28.86 20.39 3.06
CA ALA A 127 28.80 19.90 1.69
C ALA A 127 29.44 20.86 0.67
N ALA A 128 29.75 22.11 1.08
CA ALA A 128 30.28 23.14 0.20
C ALA A 128 31.75 22.92 -0.20
N GLU A 129 32.49 22.04 0.50
CA GLU A 129 33.92 21.82 0.25
C GLU A 129 34.22 21.29 -1.17
N PRO A 130 35.28 21.79 -1.83
CA PRO A 130 35.71 21.27 -3.14
C PRO A 130 36.16 19.80 -3.08
N ASN A 131 35.74 19.01 -4.07
CA ASN A 131 36.13 17.60 -4.30
C ASN A 131 35.53 16.55 -3.35
N LEU A 132 34.57 16.88 -2.48
CA LEU A 132 33.75 15.86 -1.82
C LEU A 132 32.91 15.05 -2.83
N LEU A 133 32.55 13.82 -2.48
CA LEU A 133 31.57 13.02 -3.21
C LEU A 133 30.16 13.43 -2.75
N ARG A 134 29.30 13.84 -3.68
CA ARG A 134 28.10 14.64 -3.33
C ARG A 134 26.82 13.83 -3.52
N VAL A 135 26.53 13.01 -2.50
CA VAL A 135 25.24 12.33 -2.32
C VAL A 135 24.68 12.78 -0.97
N GLY A 136 23.87 13.84 -1.02
CA GLY A 136 23.25 14.47 0.14
C GLY A 136 21.82 13.97 0.32
N HIS A 137 21.56 13.21 1.37
CA HIS A 137 20.20 12.87 1.79
C HIS A 137 19.94 13.49 3.16
N HIS A 138 18.76 14.08 3.31
CA HIS A 138 18.42 14.98 4.40
C HIS A 138 17.06 14.66 5.01
N ALA A 139 16.94 14.83 6.32
CA ALA A 139 15.69 14.77 7.06
C ALA A 139 15.55 15.96 7.99
N ILE A 140 14.30 16.39 8.23
CA ILE A 140 13.98 17.27 9.36
C ILE A 140 13.94 16.40 10.61
N CYS A 141 14.66 16.80 11.65
CA CYS A 141 14.40 16.40 13.03
C CYS A 141 13.82 17.62 13.75
N ASP A 142 12.54 17.54 14.08
CA ASP A 142 11.73 18.56 14.74
C ASP A 142 11.12 17.89 15.99
N PRO A 143 11.74 18.06 17.17
CA PRO A 143 11.37 17.32 18.38
C PRO A 143 10.23 18.00 19.16
N THR A 144 9.50 18.93 18.52
CA THR A 144 8.35 19.64 19.10
C THR A 144 7.32 18.63 19.59
N GLN A 145 7.03 18.63 20.88
CA GLN A 145 6.03 17.72 21.45
C GLN A 145 4.62 18.31 21.28
N GLU A 146 3.62 17.43 21.06
CA GLU A 146 2.22 17.86 21.05
C GLU A 146 1.81 18.47 22.41
N PHE A 147 2.46 18.05 23.50
CA PHE A 147 2.32 18.63 24.84
C PHE A 147 3.69 19.16 25.32
N PRO A 148 4.06 20.43 25.01
CA PRO A 148 5.39 20.96 25.33
C PRO A 148 5.67 21.01 26.83
N VAL A 149 6.92 20.77 27.23
CA VAL A 149 7.36 20.85 28.63
C VAL A 149 7.77 22.27 29.04
N ASP A 150 7.82 22.55 30.36
CA ASP A 150 8.22 23.85 30.90
C ASP A 150 9.61 24.30 30.37
N GLY A 151 9.61 25.29 29.47
CA GLY A 151 10.81 25.85 28.85
C GLY A 151 11.14 25.32 27.44
N GLU A 152 10.33 24.40 26.90
CA GLU A 152 10.32 24.06 25.48
C GLU A 152 9.81 25.25 24.63
N GLN A 153 10.31 25.35 23.41
CA GLN A 153 9.89 26.35 22.43
C GLN A 153 9.33 25.62 21.20
N PRO A 154 8.01 25.36 21.14
CA PRO A 154 7.43 24.52 20.10
C PRO A 154 7.41 25.20 18.73
N ASN A 155 7.52 24.39 17.68
CA ASN A 155 7.39 24.86 16.30
C ASN A 155 5.93 24.83 15.81
N PRO A 156 5.47 25.86 15.06
CA PRO A 156 6.09 27.19 14.92
C PRO A 156 5.90 28.07 16.17
N TYR A 157 6.75 29.08 16.34
CA TYR A 157 6.55 30.16 17.31
C TYR A 157 6.49 31.53 16.62
N ALA A 158 5.76 32.49 17.22
CA ALA A 158 5.59 33.82 16.64
C ALA A 158 6.88 34.66 16.72
N CYS A 159 7.31 35.23 15.60
CA CYS A 159 8.61 35.89 15.42
C CYS A 159 8.57 37.03 14.39
N GLY A 160 9.73 37.59 14.06
CA GLY A 160 9.88 38.66 13.07
C GLY A 160 9.45 40.03 13.60
N ALA A 161 9.21 40.98 12.69
CA ALA A 161 8.68 42.30 13.03
C ALA A 161 7.24 42.18 13.59
N ASP A 162 6.96 42.92 14.67
CA ASP A 162 5.68 42.92 15.39
C ASP A 162 5.16 41.54 15.86
N LEU A 163 6.02 40.50 15.80
CA LEU A 163 5.72 39.08 16.00
C LEU A 163 4.67 38.51 15.03
N ALA A 164 4.63 39.00 13.79
CA ALA A 164 3.63 38.65 12.77
C ALA A 164 4.02 37.46 11.86
N ASN A 165 5.26 36.98 11.93
CA ASN A 165 5.75 35.81 11.19
C ASN A 165 5.78 34.57 12.10
N ASP A 166 5.83 33.39 11.52
CA ASP A 166 6.09 32.13 12.25
C ASP A 166 7.53 31.67 11.99
N CYS A 167 8.24 31.30 13.04
CA CYS A 167 9.58 30.71 12.99
C CYS A 167 9.55 29.26 13.42
N TYR A 168 10.40 28.45 12.79
CA TYR A 168 10.62 27.04 13.07
C TYR A 168 12.12 26.85 13.34
N ASP A 169 12.49 26.38 14.53
CA ASP A 169 13.86 25.99 14.87
C ASP A 169 13.98 24.47 14.85
N ILE A 170 14.67 23.94 13.85
CA ILE A 170 14.76 22.51 13.55
C ILE A 170 16.21 22.06 13.42
N THR A 171 16.48 20.76 13.53
CA THR A 171 17.79 20.19 13.18
C THR A 171 17.68 19.40 11.89
N VAL A 172 18.36 19.86 10.83
CA VAL A 172 18.45 19.10 9.58
C VAL A 172 19.56 18.07 9.71
N ILE A 173 19.16 16.79 9.72
CA ILE A 173 20.06 15.64 9.68
C ILE A 173 20.48 15.41 8.24
N SER A 174 21.77 15.20 7.99
CA SER A 174 22.36 15.10 6.65
C SER A 174 23.41 14.00 6.55
N SER A 175 23.25 13.10 5.59
CA SER A 175 24.29 12.19 5.10
C SER A 175 25.21 12.93 4.13
N ILE A 176 26.52 12.95 4.37
CA ILE A 176 27.51 13.58 3.47
C ILE A 176 28.71 12.63 3.26
N SER A 177 28.97 12.29 2.00
CA SER A 177 30.08 11.40 1.64
C SER A 177 31.41 12.14 1.52
N GLN A 178 32.48 11.53 2.04
CA GLN A 178 33.86 11.98 1.75
C GLN A 178 34.58 11.03 0.79
N SER A 179 34.07 9.80 0.61
CA SER A 179 34.58 8.81 -0.35
C SER A 179 33.58 7.67 -0.54
N PHE A 180 33.75 6.87 -1.60
CA PHE A 180 33.01 5.60 -1.83
C PHE A 180 33.18 4.51 -0.74
N ARG A 181 33.73 4.85 0.44
CA ARG A 181 34.03 3.92 1.55
C ARG A 181 33.63 4.45 2.93
N ALA A 182 33.25 5.73 3.04
CA ALA A 182 32.82 6.31 4.30
C ALA A 182 31.89 7.52 4.06
N VAL A 183 30.75 7.51 4.75
CA VAL A 183 29.80 8.62 4.85
C VAL A 183 29.81 9.15 6.28
N ARG A 184 29.61 10.46 6.44
CA ARG A 184 29.46 11.11 7.74
C ARG A 184 28.07 11.68 7.92
N MET A 185 27.54 11.50 9.12
CA MET A 185 26.30 12.14 9.53
C MET A 185 26.57 13.53 10.10
N TRP A 186 25.68 14.48 9.80
CA TRP A 186 25.78 15.88 10.24
C TRP A 186 24.42 16.38 10.70
N GLY A 187 24.39 17.09 11.82
CA GLY A 187 23.21 17.79 12.33
C GLY A 187 23.44 19.29 12.17
N THR A 188 22.57 19.96 11.44
CA THR A 188 22.66 21.42 11.23
C THR A 188 21.41 22.08 11.78
N PRO A 189 21.51 22.89 12.86
CA PRO A 189 20.40 23.73 13.30
C PRO A 189 19.99 24.69 12.18
N VAL A 190 18.70 24.84 11.93
CA VAL A 190 18.14 25.74 10.93
C VAL A 190 16.95 26.48 11.52
N THR A 191 16.95 27.81 11.40
CA THR A 191 15.78 28.65 11.64
C THR A 191 15.11 28.95 10.30
N VAL A 192 13.84 28.57 10.13
CA VAL A 192 13.01 28.93 8.96
C VAL A 192 11.97 29.95 9.39
N GLU A 193 11.84 31.05 8.65
CA GLU A 193 10.87 32.13 8.90
C GLU A 193 9.83 32.19 7.78
N VAL A 194 8.56 32.08 8.14
CA VAL A 194 7.38 32.11 7.27
C VAL A 194 6.58 33.38 7.52
N ALA A 195 6.40 34.20 6.48
CA ALA A 195 5.53 35.37 6.52
C ALA A 195 4.08 34.98 6.17
N SER A 196 3.12 35.78 6.65
CA SER A 196 1.67 35.55 6.50
C SER A 196 1.25 34.10 6.81
N PRO A 197 1.76 33.47 7.90
CA PRO A 197 1.60 32.03 8.13
C PRO A 197 0.13 31.63 8.26
N LYS A 198 -0.19 30.42 7.80
CA LYS A 198 -1.54 29.84 7.84
C LYS A 198 -2.59 30.65 7.04
N THR A 199 -2.15 31.28 5.94
CA THR A 199 -3.01 32.00 4.96
C THR A 199 -2.67 31.59 3.52
N ARG A 200 -3.50 31.98 2.54
CA ARG A 200 -3.22 31.80 1.10
C ARG A 200 -1.98 32.56 0.61
N ASP A 201 -1.54 33.58 1.33
CA ASP A 201 -0.35 34.37 1.01
C ASP A 201 0.91 33.88 1.76
N ALA A 202 0.83 32.76 2.50
CA ALA A 202 1.95 32.25 3.28
C ALA A 202 3.16 31.88 2.40
N ASN A 203 4.36 32.34 2.79
CA ASN A 203 5.62 32.04 2.10
C ASN A 203 6.83 32.04 3.05
N ILE A 204 7.86 31.23 2.75
CA ILE A 204 9.16 31.33 3.43
C ILE A 204 9.84 32.65 3.00
N VAL A 205 10.31 33.44 3.97
CA VAL A 205 11.04 34.70 3.74
C VAL A 205 12.52 34.65 4.13
N ARG A 206 12.91 33.76 5.06
CA ARG A 206 14.29 33.56 5.48
C ARG A 206 14.52 32.10 5.89
N VAL A 207 15.72 31.60 5.59
CA VAL A 207 16.26 30.34 6.11
C VAL A 207 17.68 30.64 6.58
N GLU A 208 18.00 30.37 7.83
CA GLU A 208 19.29 30.67 8.45
C GLU A 208 19.90 29.41 9.05
N LEU A 209 21.17 29.13 8.73
CA LEU A 209 21.88 27.92 9.15
C LEU A 209 22.80 28.23 10.34
N GLY A 210 22.64 27.48 11.42
CA GLY A 210 23.57 27.43 12.54
C GLY A 210 24.86 26.67 12.21
N ALA A 211 25.71 26.48 13.22
CA ALA A 211 26.92 25.70 13.08
C ALA A 211 26.61 24.20 12.99
N SER A 212 26.94 23.57 11.86
CA SER A 212 26.80 22.12 11.69
C SER A 212 27.69 21.33 12.65
N VAL A 213 27.11 20.36 13.35
CA VAL A 213 27.79 19.39 14.21
C VAL A 213 28.02 18.09 13.42
N GLN A 214 29.23 17.54 13.50
CA GLN A 214 29.53 16.23 12.90
C GLN A 214 29.18 15.11 13.90
N GLY A 215 28.39 14.14 13.44
CA GLY A 215 28.14 12.89 14.15
C GLY A 215 29.08 11.77 13.71
N VAL A 216 28.52 10.54 13.70
CA VAL A 216 29.18 9.28 13.35
C VAL A 216 29.71 9.24 11.90
N GLU A 217 30.75 8.42 11.66
CA GLU A 217 31.20 8.01 10.34
C GLU A 217 30.82 6.54 10.09
N ILE A 218 29.91 6.29 9.13
CA ILE A 218 29.48 4.94 8.77
C ILE A 218 30.44 4.38 7.72
N SER A 219 31.30 3.46 8.19
CA SER A 219 32.31 2.78 7.36
C SER A 219 31.69 1.81 6.34
N LEU A 220 32.41 1.62 5.23
CA LEU A 220 32.04 0.76 4.09
C LEU A 220 30.78 1.21 3.32
N SER A 221 30.28 2.42 3.61
CA SER A 221 29.16 3.07 2.89
C SER A 221 29.66 4.20 1.99
N PRO A 222 29.15 4.35 0.76
CA PRO A 222 29.25 5.61 0.03
C PRO A 222 28.28 6.67 0.60
N GLU A 223 27.15 6.24 1.18
CA GLU A 223 26.01 7.08 1.59
C GLU A 223 25.26 6.47 2.80
N PHE A 224 24.43 7.29 3.46
CA PHE A 224 23.32 6.85 4.31
C PHE A 224 22.06 7.52 3.75
N ALA A 225 21.50 6.93 2.70
CA ALA A 225 20.47 7.56 1.88
C ALA A 225 19.06 7.38 2.48
N GLU A 226 18.12 8.20 2.00
CA GLU A 226 16.69 8.22 2.41
C GLU A 226 16.48 8.28 3.92
N VAL A 227 17.16 9.24 4.54
CA VAL A 227 17.07 9.51 5.97
C VAL A 227 15.61 9.79 6.36
N ALA A 228 15.16 9.16 7.44
CA ALA A 228 13.96 9.54 8.17
C ALA A 228 14.26 9.59 9.68
N VAL A 229 13.50 10.42 10.40
CA VAL A 229 13.57 10.54 11.86
C VAL A 229 12.15 10.62 12.41
N THR A 230 11.87 9.92 13.52
CA THR A 230 10.56 9.96 14.19
C THR A 230 10.27 11.31 14.86
N ASN A 231 9.00 11.56 15.16
CA ASN A 231 8.48 12.78 15.79
C ASN A 231 9.07 13.03 17.20
N ASP A 232 9.47 11.99 17.92
CA ASP A 232 10.18 12.09 19.20
C ASP A 232 11.66 12.50 19.05
N GLY A 233 12.18 12.53 17.82
CA GLY A 233 13.55 12.87 17.48
C GLY A 233 14.59 11.82 17.86
N ARG A 234 14.19 10.54 18.08
CA ARG A 234 15.09 9.50 18.64
C ARG A 234 15.40 8.31 17.74
N LEU A 235 14.52 7.89 16.83
CA LEU A 235 14.83 6.82 15.87
C LEU A 235 15.29 7.45 14.55
N LEU A 236 16.48 7.08 14.11
CA LEU A 236 17.07 7.44 12.83
C LEU A 236 17.07 6.19 11.93
N THR A 237 16.52 6.30 10.72
CA THR A 237 16.54 5.22 9.72
C THR A 237 17.08 5.69 8.38
N GLY A 238 17.59 4.77 7.58
CA GLY A 238 18.11 5.03 6.24
C GLY A 238 18.75 3.79 5.61
N ARG A 239 19.31 3.93 4.41
CA ARG A 239 19.93 2.83 3.65
C ARG A 239 21.43 2.99 3.40
N VAL A 240 22.16 1.87 3.35
CA VAL A 240 23.64 1.82 3.27
C VAL A 240 24.19 1.16 1.99
N GLY A 241 23.36 0.91 0.98
CA GLY A 241 23.74 0.48 -0.36
C GLY A 241 23.87 -1.03 -0.56
N GLY A 242 23.44 -1.86 0.37
CA GLY A 242 23.50 -3.33 0.28
C GLY A 242 24.91 -3.92 0.42
N ALA A 243 25.89 -3.13 0.88
CA ALA A 243 27.28 -3.54 0.94
C ALA A 243 27.53 -4.61 2.03
N ALA A 244 28.20 -5.71 1.70
CA ALA A 244 28.47 -6.80 2.64
C ALA A 244 29.30 -6.35 3.87
N ARG A 245 28.74 -6.49 5.08
CA ARG A 245 29.31 -6.03 6.36
C ARG A 245 29.15 -7.05 7.47
N TYR A 246 30.08 -7.01 8.43
CA TYR A 246 29.93 -7.70 9.71
C TYR A 246 29.05 -6.88 10.65
N TRP A 247 28.10 -7.53 11.30
CA TRP A 247 27.32 -7.02 12.42
C TRP A 247 27.34 -8.07 13.53
N THR A 248 27.42 -7.64 14.78
CA THR A 248 27.33 -8.54 15.94
C THR A 248 25.95 -8.40 16.55
N ASN A 249 25.20 -9.50 16.60
CA ASN A 249 23.88 -9.51 17.23
C ASN A 249 24.03 -9.23 18.74
N PRO A 250 23.44 -8.15 19.28
CA PRO A 250 23.66 -7.76 20.68
C PRO A 250 22.95 -8.69 21.68
N ASN A 251 21.94 -9.44 21.25
CA ASN A 251 21.21 -10.41 22.08
C ASN A 251 21.95 -11.76 22.19
N THR A 252 22.64 -12.20 21.13
CA THR A 252 23.27 -13.54 21.06
C THR A 252 24.79 -13.52 21.11
N GLY A 253 25.43 -12.41 20.72
CA GLY A 253 26.87 -12.31 20.50
C GLY A 253 27.37 -12.98 19.21
N GLU A 254 26.47 -13.40 18.30
CA GLU A 254 26.83 -13.97 17.00
C GLU A 254 27.29 -12.90 16.01
N GLU A 255 28.40 -13.15 15.30
CA GLU A 255 28.91 -12.27 14.24
C GLU A 255 28.37 -12.71 12.87
N LEU A 256 27.49 -11.91 12.29
CA LEU A 256 26.86 -12.15 11.00
C LEU A 256 27.50 -11.28 9.91
N LEU A 257 27.91 -11.92 8.81
CA LEU A 257 28.27 -11.25 7.55
C LEU A 257 27.07 -11.33 6.60
N ARG A 258 26.49 -10.17 6.23
CA ARG A 258 25.36 -10.04 5.29
C ARG A 258 25.47 -8.76 4.46
N SER A 259 24.71 -8.70 3.35
CA SER A 259 24.49 -7.50 2.54
C SER A 259 23.29 -6.71 3.04
N TYR A 260 23.47 -5.93 4.11
CA TYR A 260 22.43 -5.05 4.63
C TYR A 260 22.24 -3.82 3.73
N ASP A 261 21.00 -3.53 3.33
CA ASP A 261 20.64 -2.21 2.78
C ASP A 261 19.94 -1.33 3.83
N LEU A 262 18.90 -1.82 4.51
CA LEU A 262 18.12 -1.04 5.49
C LEU A 262 18.71 -1.13 6.91
N MET A 263 18.95 0.02 7.56
CA MET A 263 19.46 0.11 8.92
C MET A 263 18.75 1.18 9.76
N TYR A 264 18.84 1.03 11.09
CA TYR A 264 18.38 2.03 12.06
C TYR A 264 19.40 2.27 13.19
N SER A 265 19.21 3.39 13.90
CA SER A 265 19.91 3.75 15.14
C SER A 265 18.91 4.44 16.09
N VAL A 266 19.00 4.17 17.40
CA VAL A 266 18.14 4.78 18.42
C VAL A 266 18.97 5.62 19.37
N LEU A 267 18.52 6.84 19.70
CA LEU A 267 19.16 7.65 20.72
C LEU A 267 19.05 6.98 22.10
N PRO A 268 20.15 6.88 22.88
CA PRO A 268 20.09 6.50 24.29
C PRO A 268 19.08 7.37 25.05
N SER A 269 18.38 6.79 26.02
CA SER A 269 17.32 7.49 26.78
C SER A 269 17.79 8.70 27.60
N GLY A 270 19.10 8.85 27.81
CA GLY A 270 19.73 10.02 28.43
C GLY A 270 20.34 11.03 27.45
N ALA A 271 20.16 10.86 26.13
CA ALA A 271 20.52 11.83 25.11
C ALA A 271 19.33 12.74 24.77
N ASP A 272 19.60 13.99 24.42
CA ASP A 272 18.60 14.95 23.96
C ASP A 272 18.09 14.56 22.54
N PRO A 273 16.80 14.76 22.22
CA PRO A 273 16.28 14.56 20.87
C PRO A 273 17.12 15.29 19.80
N CYS A 274 17.23 14.69 18.62
CA CYS A 274 18.04 15.21 17.50
C CYS A 274 19.56 15.31 17.73
N ASP A 275 20.13 14.80 18.84
CA ASP A 275 21.59 14.78 19.04
C ASP A 275 22.29 13.81 18.06
N ILE A 276 22.77 14.38 16.96
CA ILE A 276 23.52 13.67 15.91
C ILE A 276 24.81 13.01 16.38
N THR A 277 25.32 13.35 17.57
CA THR A 277 26.53 12.75 18.13
C THR A 277 26.25 11.46 18.92
N ALA A 278 24.99 11.20 19.26
CA ALA A 278 24.56 10.06 20.07
C ALA A 278 23.97 8.87 19.27
N TRP A 279 23.59 9.06 17.99
CA TRP A 279 23.35 7.94 17.06
C TRP A 279 24.69 7.29 16.65
N THR A 280 25.17 6.34 17.45
CA THR A 280 26.48 5.68 17.24
C THR A 280 26.41 4.18 16.98
N ASP A 281 25.33 3.49 17.35
CA ASP A 281 25.14 2.06 17.11
C ASP A 281 24.08 1.85 16.02
N PHE A 282 24.34 0.94 15.07
CA PHE A 282 23.54 0.77 13.86
C PHE A 282 23.22 -0.70 13.62
N HIS A 283 21.93 -1.02 13.61
CA HIS A 283 21.42 -2.38 13.49
C HIS A 283 20.70 -2.54 12.13
N PRO A 284 20.73 -3.75 11.54
CA PRO A 284 19.90 -4.04 10.36
C PRO A 284 18.43 -4.01 10.75
N MET A 285 17.55 -3.57 9.87
CA MET A 285 16.13 -3.34 10.21
C MET A 285 15.42 -4.60 10.72
N SER A 286 15.80 -5.78 10.25
CA SER A 286 15.33 -7.09 10.75
C SER A 286 15.52 -7.31 12.25
N HIS A 287 16.46 -6.59 12.89
CA HIS A 287 16.71 -6.66 14.33
C HIS A 287 15.66 -5.89 15.17
N ALA A 288 14.91 -4.95 14.59
CA ALA A 288 14.03 -4.05 15.35
C ALA A 288 13.04 -4.78 16.28
N PRO A 289 12.35 -5.88 15.88
CA PRO A 289 11.45 -6.63 16.77
C PRO A 289 12.14 -7.39 17.90
N PHE A 290 13.48 -7.43 17.90
CA PHE A 290 14.30 -8.14 18.88
C PHE A 290 15.11 -7.18 19.78
N ASP A 291 15.22 -5.89 19.43
CA ASP A 291 15.91 -4.88 20.22
C ASP A 291 15.04 -4.36 21.39
N PRO A 292 15.49 -4.49 22.66
CA PRO A 292 14.81 -3.88 23.80
C PRO A 292 14.59 -2.36 23.71
N ASN A 293 15.41 -1.63 22.94
CA ASN A 293 15.32 -0.17 22.78
C ASN A 293 14.29 0.26 21.72
N MET A 294 13.81 -0.66 20.88
CA MET A 294 12.80 -0.38 19.85
C MET A 294 11.35 -0.60 20.32
N ARG A 295 11.15 -1.10 21.55
CA ARG A 295 9.86 -1.58 22.08
C ARG A 295 8.71 -0.57 22.15
N HIS A 296 8.99 0.73 22.03
CA HIS A 296 7.97 1.78 22.00
C HIS A 296 7.54 2.16 20.58
N TYR A 297 8.28 1.73 19.54
CA TYR A 297 7.90 1.92 18.13
C TYR A 297 7.05 0.74 17.64
N GLY A 298 5.92 1.04 17.01
CA GLY A 298 5.02 0.01 16.50
C GLY A 298 5.64 -0.91 15.44
N LEU A 299 6.63 -0.44 14.67
CA LEU A 299 7.29 -1.24 13.64
C LEU A 299 8.05 -2.45 14.22
N ALA A 300 8.37 -2.40 15.51
CA ALA A 300 9.04 -3.47 16.26
C ALA A 300 8.05 -4.38 17.03
N ALA A 301 6.74 -4.18 16.91
CA ALA A 301 5.74 -4.95 17.66
C ALA A 301 5.70 -6.45 17.31
N TYR A 302 6.13 -6.81 16.09
CA TYR A 302 6.04 -8.18 15.55
C TYR A 302 7.27 -8.52 14.70
N PRO A 303 7.79 -9.77 14.73
CA PRO A 303 8.84 -10.22 13.83
C PRO A 303 8.45 -10.07 12.35
N PHE A 304 9.38 -9.58 11.52
CA PHE A 304 9.09 -9.31 10.12
C PHE A 304 8.87 -10.58 9.30
N ARG A 305 7.92 -10.53 8.36
CA ARG A 305 7.62 -11.62 7.41
C ARG A 305 7.60 -11.07 5.98
N ASP A 306 7.96 -11.88 4.99
CA ASP A 306 7.75 -11.52 3.58
C ASP A 306 6.25 -11.55 3.18
N THR A 307 5.93 -11.20 1.94
CA THR A 307 4.51 -11.12 1.49
C THR A 307 3.79 -12.46 1.49
N GLU A 308 4.51 -13.58 1.46
CA GLU A 308 3.94 -14.92 1.63
C GLU A 308 3.82 -15.33 3.11
N GLY A 309 4.26 -14.49 4.04
CA GLY A 309 4.24 -14.75 5.48
C GLY A 309 5.46 -15.50 6.02
N ARG A 310 6.52 -15.70 5.22
CA ARG A 310 7.74 -16.40 5.63
C ARG A 310 8.58 -15.48 6.53
N LEU A 311 9.04 -16.00 7.68
CA LEU A 311 9.79 -15.21 8.67
C LEU A 311 11.14 -14.71 8.13
N ILE A 312 11.39 -13.40 8.25
CA ILE A 312 12.71 -12.78 8.04
C ILE A 312 13.50 -12.89 9.35
N GLY A 313 14.71 -13.43 9.28
CA GLY A 313 15.53 -13.72 10.46
C GLY A 313 16.13 -12.48 11.13
N ASP A 314 16.30 -12.54 12.46
CA ASP A 314 17.04 -11.54 13.24
C ASP A 314 18.48 -11.38 12.69
N GLY A 315 18.80 -10.21 12.13
CA GLY A 315 20.09 -9.97 11.50
C GLY A 315 20.23 -10.47 10.06
N GLU A 316 19.13 -10.77 9.36
CA GLU A 316 19.11 -10.87 7.90
C GLU A 316 18.89 -9.49 7.24
N ASP A 317 19.03 -9.39 5.92
CA ASP A 317 18.60 -8.20 5.19
C ASP A 317 17.07 -8.23 4.94
N MET A 318 16.44 -7.07 4.71
CA MET A 318 15.00 -6.99 4.43
C MET A 318 14.63 -7.38 2.99
N GLY A 319 15.59 -7.41 2.06
CA GLY A 319 15.33 -7.72 0.64
C GLY A 319 14.68 -6.58 -0.14
N GLY A 320 14.74 -5.35 0.38
CA GLY A 320 14.18 -4.14 -0.23
C GLY A 320 15.13 -2.95 -0.13
N SER A 321 14.66 -1.78 -0.59
CA SER A 321 15.45 -0.55 -0.64
C SER A 321 14.59 0.70 -0.35
N TYR A 322 15.14 1.92 -0.52
CA TYR A 322 14.44 3.21 -0.35
C TYR A 322 13.50 3.29 0.88
N PRO A 323 14.05 3.19 2.12
CA PRO A 323 13.23 3.19 3.32
C PRO A 323 12.51 4.51 3.60
N TRP A 324 11.28 4.41 4.08
CA TRP A 324 10.58 5.44 4.85
C TRP A 324 10.03 4.80 6.13
N VAL A 325 9.85 5.61 7.17
CA VAL A 325 9.21 5.21 8.44
C VAL A 325 8.25 6.34 8.79
N ASP A 326 7.05 6.00 9.24
CA ASP A 326 6.05 7.00 9.63
C ASP A 326 6.48 7.79 10.88
N ARG A 327 5.74 8.86 11.20
CA ARG A 327 6.20 9.86 12.17
C ARG A 327 6.29 9.26 13.58
N GLU A 328 5.41 8.33 13.90
CA GLU A 328 5.30 7.65 15.19
C GLU A 328 6.20 6.39 15.27
N GLY A 329 6.83 5.98 14.17
CA GLY A 329 7.57 4.72 14.09
C GLY A 329 6.67 3.49 14.13
N SER A 330 5.40 3.61 13.72
CA SER A 330 4.42 2.51 13.73
C SER A 330 4.68 1.50 12.60
N ASN A 331 5.16 1.97 11.45
CA ASN A 331 5.39 1.17 10.26
C ASN A 331 6.63 1.64 9.49
N MET A 332 7.27 0.70 8.81
CA MET A 332 8.32 0.93 7.83
C MET A 332 7.80 0.62 6.42
N PHE A 333 8.30 1.36 5.44
CA PHE A 333 8.00 1.22 4.03
C PHE A 333 9.30 1.07 3.24
N MET A 334 9.29 0.31 2.16
CA MET A 334 10.48 0.06 1.32
C MET A 334 10.09 -0.34 -0.12
N THR A 335 10.99 -0.19 -1.09
CA THR A 335 10.80 -0.72 -2.46
C THR A 335 11.28 -2.17 -2.58
N GLY A 336 10.72 -2.95 -3.49
CA GLY A 336 11.10 -4.35 -3.70
C GLY A 336 10.92 -4.94 -5.11
N VAL A 337 10.39 -4.19 -6.08
CA VAL A 337 10.14 -4.69 -7.45
C VAL A 337 11.31 -4.34 -8.39
N PRO A 338 11.97 -5.34 -9.03
CA PRO A 338 13.08 -5.14 -9.96
C PRO A 338 12.65 -5.06 -11.44
N GLY A 339 13.58 -4.62 -12.30
CA GLY A 339 13.44 -4.71 -13.77
C GLY A 339 13.45 -3.35 -14.50
N TYR A 340 13.39 -3.36 -15.83
CA TYR A 340 13.39 -2.15 -16.67
C TYR A 340 12.78 -2.38 -18.06
N ILE A 341 12.16 -1.35 -18.65
CA ILE A 341 11.28 -1.51 -19.81
C ILE A 341 11.98 -2.07 -21.06
N THR A 342 13.25 -1.70 -21.30
CA THR A 342 14.03 -2.21 -22.45
C THR A 342 14.62 -3.62 -22.23
N GLU A 343 14.47 -4.20 -21.04
CA GLU A 343 14.75 -5.63 -20.82
C GLU A 343 13.61 -6.53 -21.32
N GLN A 344 12.40 -5.98 -21.45
CA GLN A 344 11.17 -6.74 -21.69
C GLN A 344 11.09 -7.20 -23.15
N SER A 345 10.37 -8.30 -23.39
CA SER A 345 10.16 -8.87 -24.72
C SER A 345 9.43 -7.89 -25.65
N GLU A 346 9.91 -7.73 -26.87
CA GLU A 346 9.27 -6.90 -27.92
C GLU A 346 8.18 -7.65 -28.70
N GLU A 347 8.02 -8.95 -28.46
CA GLU A 347 6.93 -9.77 -28.99
C GLU A 347 5.71 -9.73 -28.05
N ASP A 348 5.94 -9.89 -26.73
CA ASP A 348 4.89 -9.88 -25.71
C ASP A 348 4.48 -8.45 -25.31
N PHE A 349 5.44 -7.51 -25.32
CA PHE A 349 5.22 -6.09 -25.07
C PHE A 349 5.75 -5.23 -26.23
N PRO A 350 5.12 -5.29 -27.44
CA PRO A 350 5.48 -4.45 -28.56
C PRO A 350 5.42 -2.98 -28.17
N ARG A 351 6.49 -2.24 -28.46
CA ARG A 351 6.70 -0.88 -27.96
C ARG A 351 7.26 0.04 -29.03
N ARG A 352 7.02 1.33 -28.86
CA ARG A 352 7.61 2.44 -29.63
C ARG A 352 7.85 3.62 -28.71
N CYS A 353 8.82 4.46 -29.00
CA CYS A 353 8.98 5.72 -28.29
C CYS A 353 7.78 6.66 -28.49
N VAL A 354 7.44 7.46 -27.48
CA VAL A 354 6.60 8.66 -27.67
C VAL A 354 7.38 9.73 -28.46
N VAL A 355 8.66 9.92 -28.14
CA VAL A 355 9.58 10.83 -28.83
C VAL A 355 10.74 10.04 -29.43
N GLU A 356 11.01 10.22 -30.74
CA GLU A 356 12.04 9.47 -31.46
C GLU A 356 13.41 9.49 -30.75
N GLY A 357 13.95 8.30 -30.46
CA GLY A 357 15.27 8.13 -29.84
C GLY A 357 15.27 7.77 -28.35
N CYS A 358 14.12 7.61 -27.69
CA CYS A 358 14.03 7.20 -26.27
C CYS A 358 14.85 5.94 -25.92
N GLU A 359 15.02 5.01 -26.86
CA GLU A 359 15.83 3.78 -26.73
C GLU A 359 17.32 4.02 -26.46
N GLN A 360 17.84 5.24 -26.69
CA GLN A 360 19.23 5.58 -26.39
C GLN A 360 19.49 5.76 -24.88
N PHE A 361 18.45 5.85 -24.06
CA PHE A 361 18.56 6.08 -22.63
C PHE A 361 18.83 4.79 -21.84
N THR A 362 19.69 4.89 -20.83
CA THR A 362 19.97 3.78 -19.92
C THR A 362 19.11 3.91 -18.68
N TYR A 363 18.29 2.90 -18.40
CA TYR A 363 17.45 2.80 -17.22
C TYR A 363 18.20 2.10 -16.07
N ALA A 364 17.79 2.34 -14.83
CA ALA A 364 18.34 1.63 -13.68
C ALA A 364 17.77 0.20 -13.59
N MET A 365 18.49 -0.69 -12.90
CA MET A 365 18.16 -2.13 -12.85
C MET A 365 17.90 -2.64 -11.42
N ASP A 366 17.72 -1.72 -10.46
CA ASP A 366 17.59 -2.07 -9.04
C ASP A 366 16.15 -2.50 -8.71
N PHE A 367 15.92 -2.94 -7.46
CA PHE A 367 14.62 -3.28 -6.89
C PHE A 367 14.02 -2.05 -6.19
N ASP A 368 13.64 -1.10 -7.04
CA ASP A 368 13.57 0.32 -6.71
C ASP A 368 12.17 0.94 -6.89
N ARG A 369 11.17 0.11 -7.18
CA ARG A 369 9.72 0.42 -7.20
C ARG A 369 8.96 -0.60 -6.35
N GLY A 370 7.63 -0.54 -6.38
CA GLY A 370 6.78 -1.49 -5.67
C GLY A 370 6.91 -1.29 -4.17
N PHE A 371 6.30 -0.22 -3.68
CA PHE A 371 6.31 0.14 -2.26
C PHE A 371 5.57 -0.93 -1.46
N LEU A 372 6.30 -1.54 -0.52
CA LEU A 372 5.81 -2.45 0.49
C LEU A 372 5.76 -1.76 1.84
N VAL A 373 4.82 -2.13 2.70
CA VAL A 373 4.72 -1.71 4.10
C VAL A 373 4.86 -2.90 5.04
N ALA A 374 5.52 -2.72 6.18
CA ALA A 374 5.50 -3.66 7.30
C ALA A 374 5.54 -2.92 8.66
N GLY A 375 4.84 -3.45 9.66
CA GLY A 375 4.94 -2.92 11.03
C GLY A 375 3.75 -3.28 11.90
N LEU A 376 3.33 -2.35 12.74
CA LEU A 376 2.18 -2.49 13.62
C LEU A 376 0.90 -2.81 12.85
N TRP A 377 0.67 -2.08 11.74
CA TRP A 377 -0.58 -2.15 10.97
C TRP A 377 -0.68 -3.38 10.07
N THR A 378 0.40 -4.14 9.91
CA THR A 378 0.44 -5.37 9.11
C THR A 378 0.85 -6.60 9.90
N HIS A 379 0.84 -6.52 11.24
CA HIS A 379 1.33 -7.59 12.12
C HIS A 379 2.75 -8.08 11.74
N GLY A 380 3.63 -7.16 11.32
CA GLY A 380 4.99 -7.44 10.83
C GLY A 380 5.10 -8.06 9.44
N LYS A 381 4.00 -8.37 8.75
CA LYS A 381 4.02 -8.91 7.38
C LYS A 381 4.28 -7.79 6.37
N LEU A 382 5.17 -8.03 5.41
CA LEU A 382 5.31 -7.15 4.24
C LEU A 382 4.07 -7.25 3.37
N VAL A 383 3.51 -6.11 2.99
CA VAL A 383 2.39 -6.00 2.05
C VAL A 383 2.79 -5.07 0.92
N HIS A 384 2.85 -5.59 -0.30
CA HIS A 384 3.02 -4.82 -1.53
C HIS A 384 1.73 -4.03 -1.79
N LEU A 385 1.82 -2.69 -1.71
CA LEU A 385 0.68 -1.80 -1.83
C LEU A 385 0.15 -1.78 -3.27
N ASP A 386 -1.16 -1.60 -3.43
CA ASP A 386 -1.75 -1.21 -4.71
C ASP A 386 -2.38 0.17 -4.61
N ALA A 387 -2.04 1.03 -5.58
CA ALA A 387 -2.60 2.34 -5.92
C ALA A 387 -1.70 2.96 -7.01
N ARG A 388 -1.97 4.18 -7.47
CA ARG A 388 -1.13 4.90 -8.46
C ARG A 388 0.26 5.28 -7.92
N ILE A 389 0.53 5.14 -6.61
CA ILE A 389 1.91 5.22 -6.09
C ILE A 389 2.83 4.10 -6.62
N ASN A 390 2.25 2.98 -7.08
CA ASN A 390 2.94 1.85 -7.75
C ASN A 390 2.53 1.78 -9.24
N ASN A 391 2.56 2.93 -9.93
CA ASN A 391 2.08 3.12 -11.30
C ASN A 391 2.64 2.16 -12.35
N VAL A 392 3.89 1.69 -12.21
CA VAL A 392 4.57 0.81 -13.18
C VAL A 392 5.64 -0.08 -12.52
N ASP A 393 5.76 -1.33 -12.98
CA ASP A 393 6.71 -2.33 -12.47
C ASP A 393 8.14 -2.20 -12.99
N TRP A 394 8.36 -1.38 -14.03
CA TRP A 394 9.62 -1.35 -14.78
C TRP A 394 10.24 0.04 -14.78
N SER A 395 11.57 0.11 -14.65
CA SER A 395 12.30 1.36 -14.87
C SER A 395 11.98 1.94 -16.25
N VAL A 396 11.40 3.13 -16.26
CA VAL A 396 11.14 3.96 -17.45
C VAL A 396 11.27 5.43 -17.03
N GLY A 397 11.87 6.25 -17.90
CA GLY A 397 12.19 7.63 -17.55
C GLY A 397 10.96 8.49 -17.25
N SER A 398 11.17 9.53 -16.45
CA SER A 398 10.13 10.47 -15.99
C SER A 398 10.05 11.74 -16.82
N ARG A 399 10.95 11.87 -17.80
CA ARG A 399 10.87 12.89 -18.84
C ARG A 399 10.08 12.36 -20.03
N PRO A 400 9.26 13.19 -20.69
CA PRO A 400 8.45 12.78 -21.84
C PRO A 400 9.25 12.17 -22.99
N ASP A 401 10.50 12.61 -23.19
CA ASP A 401 11.38 12.09 -24.23
C ASP A 401 11.89 10.66 -23.97
N ALA A 402 11.73 10.15 -22.75
CA ALA A 402 12.01 8.77 -22.34
C ALA A 402 10.75 7.88 -22.21
N HIS A 403 9.54 8.41 -22.52
CA HIS A 403 8.29 7.65 -22.41
C HIS A 403 8.09 6.73 -23.64
N TYR A 404 7.45 5.58 -23.42
CA TYR A 404 7.07 4.61 -24.45
C TYR A 404 5.56 4.54 -24.61
N LEU A 405 5.10 4.16 -25.81
CA LEU A 405 3.78 3.56 -26.02
C LEU A 405 3.99 2.04 -26.13
N VAL A 406 3.29 1.28 -25.31
CA VAL A 406 3.34 -0.19 -25.26
C VAL A 406 1.96 -0.73 -25.64
N ASP A 407 1.91 -1.62 -26.63
CA ASP A 407 0.67 -2.21 -27.16
C ASP A 407 0.22 -3.37 -26.25
N LEU A 408 -0.23 -3.00 -25.05
CA LEU A 408 -0.46 -3.86 -23.88
C LEU A 408 -1.76 -4.67 -23.93
N TYR A 409 -2.73 -4.21 -24.72
CA TYR A 409 -4.09 -4.75 -24.87
C TYR A 409 -4.49 -4.94 -26.33
N GLU A 410 -5.59 -5.67 -26.57
CA GLU A 410 -6.29 -5.76 -27.87
C GLU A 410 -7.79 -5.45 -27.66
N ASP A 411 -8.41 -4.72 -28.59
CA ASP A 411 -9.83 -4.38 -28.51
C ASP A 411 -10.76 -5.54 -28.95
N GLU A 412 -12.06 -5.26 -29.16
CA GLU A 412 -13.01 -6.27 -29.65
C GLU A 412 -12.82 -6.64 -31.15
N GLN A 413 -12.01 -5.88 -31.89
CA GLN A 413 -11.65 -6.15 -33.29
C GLN A 413 -10.32 -6.92 -33.38
N GLY A 414 -9.52 -6.92 -32.31
CA GLY A 414 -8.16 -7.44 -32.28
C GLY A 414 -7.11 -6.42 -32.72
N ASP A 415 -7.47 -5.14 -32.78
CA ASP A 415 -6.50 -4.06 -33.03
C ASP A 415 -5.77 -3.69 -31.72
N PRO A 416 -4.46 -3.39 -31.77
CA PRO A 416 -3.65 -3.16 -30.59
C PRO A 416 -3.97 -1.82 -29.91
N VAL A 417 -4.24 -1.85 -28.61
CA VAL A 417 -4.49 -0.67 -27.78
C VAL A 417 -3.26 -0.37 -26.93
N ALA A 418 -2.76 0.86 -27.06
CA ALA A 418 -1.49 1.30 -26.50
C ALA A 418 -1.65 2.07 -25.19
N VAL A 419 -0.83 1.73 -24.20
CA VAL A 419 -0.69 2.45 -22.93
C VAL A 419 0.62 3.25 -22.95
N ARG A 420 0.60 4.48 -22.40
CA ARG A 420 1.81 5.28 -22.22
C ARG A 420 2.53 4.87 -20.94
N PHE A 421 3.75 4.37 -21.08
CA PHE A 421 4.66 4.04 -19.98
C PHE A 421 5.63 5.21 -19.78
N GLY A 422 5.71 5.70 -18.54
CA GLY A 422 6.54 6.83 -18.13
C GLY A 422 6.59 6.92 -16.61
N ALA A 423 7.44 7.79 -16.08
CA ALA A 423 7.55 8.07 -14.63
C ALA A 423 7.69 6.81 -13.76
N GLY A 424 8.60 5.90 -14.12
CA GLY A 424 8.85 4.64 -13.42
C GLY A 424 10.26 4.56 -12.83
N ARG A 425 10.83 5.68 -12.35
CA ARG A 425 12.27 5.88 -12.08
C ARG A 425 13.14 5.88 -13.34
N GLY A 426 13.89 6.96 -13.54
CA GLY A 426 14.97 6.97 -14.52
C GLY A 426 15.61 8.34 -14.71
N LEU A 427 15.42 8.92 -15.89
CA LEU A 427 15.84 10.30 -16.14
C LEU A 427 14.79 11.24 -15.54
N GLY A 428 15.13 11.81 -14.38
CA GLY A 428 14.27 12.67 -13.59
C GLY A 428 13.71 13.88 -14.34
N THR A 429 12.48 14.24 -13.97
CA THR A 429 11.67 15.28 -14.62
C THR A 429 12.03 16.71 -14.18
N SER A 430 11.64 17.69 -14.99
CA SER A 430 11.63 19.12 -14.65
C SER A 430 10.27 19.64 -14.16
N ALA A 431 9.33 18.75 -13.82
CA ALA A 431 7.95 19.13 -13.52
C ALA A 431 7.86 20.02 -12.25
N PRO A 432 6.97 21.03 -12.20
CA PRO A 432 6.93 21.98 -11.10
C PRO A 432 6.69 21.29 -9.75
N GLY A 433 7.58 21.55 -8.76
CA GLY A 433 7.51 20.92 -7.44
C GLY A 433 8.16 19.53 -7.31
N TYR A 434 8.75 18.96 -8.37
CA TYR A 434 9.40 17.65 -8.34
C TYR A 434 10.41 17.50 -7.17
N PRO A 435 10.33 16.44 -6.34
CA PRO A 435 11.24 16.24 -5.20
C PRO A 435 12.66 15.79 -5.59
N GLY A 436 13.00 15.65 -6.87
CA GLY A 436 14.36 15.38 -7.35
C GLY A 436 14.70 13.90 -7.56
N ASN A 437 13.98 13.00 -6.88
CA ASN A 437 14.10 11.55 -6.96
C ASN A 437 12.68 10.95 -6.97
N GLU A 438 12.38 10.07 -7.93
CA GLU A 438 11.08 9.42 -8.10
C GLU A 438 10.71 8.46 -6.96
N ASN A 439 11.71 7.94 -6.25
CA ASN A 439 11.55 6.86 -5.27
C ASN A 439 11.27 7.36 -3.85
N ILE A 440 11.15 8.67 -3.65
CA ILE A 440 10.85 9.24 -2.33
C ILE A 440 9.39 8.98 -2.00
N LEU A 441 9.15 8.01 -1.11
CA LEU A 441 7.87 7.85 -0.43
C LEU A 441 7.79 8.81 0.75
N ASP A 442 6.67 9.53 0.86
CA ASP A 442 6.28 10.31 2.03
C ASP A 442 4.74 10.41 2.12
N SER A 443 4.23 10.98 3.21
CA SER A 443 2.79 11.15 3.42
C SER A 443 2.45 12.38 4.26
N LEU A 444 1.31 13.01 3.95
CA LEU A 444 0.69 14.02 4.83
C LEU A 444 0.06 13.41 6.09
N GLN A 445 -0.12 12.08 6.09
CA GLN A 445 -0.84 11.30 7.09
C GLN A 445 -2.21 11.93 7.34
N ASN A 446 -2.40 12.54 8.52
CA ASN A 446 -3.60 13.31 8.85
C ASN A 446 -3.29 14.71 9.41
N MET A 447 -2.04 15.19 9.25
CA MET A 447 -1.57 16.47 9.82
C MET A 447 -2.43 17.68 9.38
N LEU A 448 -2.90 17.65 8.13
CA LEU A 448 -3.60 18.76 7.50
C LEU A 448 -5.15 18.66 7.58
N ASN A 449 -5.70 17.61 8.20
CA ASN A 449 -7.16 17.32 8.23
C ASN A 449 -8.03 18.37 8.95
N HIS A 450 -7.40 19.35 9.60
CA HIS A 450 -8.04 20.56 10.10
C HIS A 450 -8.61 21.43 8.97
N HIS A 451 -8.03 21.33 7.77
CA HIS A 451 -8.53 21.94 6.54
C HIS A 451 -9.39 20.91 5.78
N PRO A 452 -10.70 21.15 5.50
CA PRO A 452 -11.58 20.14 4.92
C PRO A 452 -11.09 19.56 3.58
N ALA A 453 -10.53 20.40 2.70
CA ALA A 453 -9.99 19.97 1.41
C ALA A 453 -8.66 19.20 1.47
N ALA A 454 -8.08 19.01 2.67
CA ALA A 454 -6.90 18.16 2.87
C ALA A 454 -7.24 16.81 3.53
N ARG A 455 -8.51 16.55 3.85
CA ARG A 455 -8.99 15.25 4.37
C ARG A 455 -9.05 14.21 3.22
N PRO A 456 -8.81 12.92 3.48
CA PRO A 456 -9.09 11.85 2.54
C PRO A 456 -10.55 11.84 2.06
N ILE A 457 -10.79 11.41 0.82
CA ILE A 457 -12.14 11.34 0.21
C ILE A 457 -12.65 9.91 0.00
N THR A 458 -11.76 8.92 0.10
CA THR A 458 -12.08 7.48 0.11
C THR A 458 -13.01 7.17 1.30
N PRO A 459 -14.07 6.35 1.14
CA PRO A 459 -15.05 6.10 2.20
C PRO A 459 -14.54 5.28 3.40
N ARG A 460 -13.27 4.85 3.38
CA ARG A 460 -12.56 4.01 4.36
C ARG A 460 -12.06 4.78 5.60
N ASP A 461 -11.62 4.08 6.65
CA ASP A 461 -11.36 4.67 7.98
C ASP A 461 -9.89 4.89 8.32
N VAL A 462 -8.96 4.07 7.80
CA VAL A 462 -7.52 4.24 7.96
C VAL A 462 -6.91 4.51 6.61
N VAL A 463 -7.04 5.76 6.17
CA VAL A 463 -6.58 6.24 4.87
C VAL A 463 -5.53 7.32 5.04
N TRP A 464 -4.44 7.23 4.28
CA TRP A 464 -3.43 8.29 4.19
C TRP A 464 -3.29 8.78 2.75
N VAL A 465 -3.18 10.10 2.58
CA VAL A 465 -2.67 10.69 1.32
C VAL A 465 -1.17 10.42 1.27
N MET A 466 -0.75 9.56 0.35
CA MET A 466 0.63 9.12 0.16
C MET A 466 1.14 9.53 -1.21
N SER A 467 2.44 9.78 -1.31
CA SER A 467 3.08 10.15 -2.56
C SER A 467 4.41 9.43 -2.77
N SER A 468 4.61 8.95 -3.99
CA SER A 468 5.94 8.74 -4.54
C SER A 468 6.51 10.08 -5.03
N GLY A 469 7.71 10.07 -5.62
CA GLY A 469 8.28 11.27 -6.25
C GLY A 469 7.62 11.69 -7.56
N VAL A 470 6.59 10.96 -8.02
CA VAL A 470 5.89 11.19 -9.31
C VAL A 470 4.37 11.02 -9.29
N ALA A 471 3.78 10.42 -8.25
CA ALA A 471 2.35 10.18 -8.14
C ALA A 471 1.86 10.39 -6.70
N THR A 472 0.59 10.77 -6.56
CA THR A 472 -0.10 10.94 -5.27
C THR A 472 -1.41 10.16 -5.32
N ASP A 473 -1.71 9.44 -4.24
CA ASP A 473 -2.96 8.70 -4.09
C ASP A 473 -3.36 8.52 -2.62
N GLU A 474 -4.56 8.01 -2.38
CA GLU A 474 -5.00 7.60 -1.05
C GLU A 474 -4.76 6.10 -0.86
N VAL A 475 -4.03 5.73 0.20
CA VAL A 475 -3.73 4.33 0.54
C VAL A 475 -4.57 3.93 1.75
N VAL A 476 -5.31 2.83 1.60
CA VAL A 476 -6.18 2.23 2.63
C VAL A 476 -5.42 1.16 3.40
N PHE A 477 -5.55 1.17 4.73
CA PHE A 477 -4.91 0.19 5.62
C PHE A 477 -5.91 -0.72 6.36
N ASP A 478 -7.21 -0.40 6.34
CA ASP A 478 -8.31 -1.13 6.99
C ASP A 478 -8.18 -2.66 6.83
N ASP A 479 -7.99 -3.13 5.60
CA ASP A 479 -7.98 -4.55 5.24
C ASP A 479 -6.67 -5.27 5.65
N PHE A 480 -5.63 -4.54 6.03
CA PHE A 480 -4.36 -5.09 6.55
C PHE A 480 -4.36 -5.16 8.08
N LEU A 481 -5.14 -4.28 8.73
CA LEU A 481 -5.29 -4.17 10.18
C LEU A 481 -6.17 -5.28 10.78
N ASP A 482 -7.14 -5.82 10.03
CA ASP A 482 -8.01 -6.91 10.48
C ASP A 482 -7.23 -8.20 10.76
N PRO A 483 -7.10 -8.66 12.02
CA PRO A 483 -6.47 -9.94 12.36
C PRO A 483 -7.36 -11.14 12.03
N ARG A 484 -8.58 -10.92 11.52
CA ARG A 484 -9.49 -11.96 10.97
C ARG A 484 -9.56 -11.96 9.44
N ALA A 485 -8.71 -11.18 8.77
CA ALA A 485 -8.54 -11.27 7.32
C ALA A 485 -7.97 -12.66 6.98
N PHE A 486 -8.60 -13.35 6.02
CA PHE A 486 -8.18 -14.68 5.57
C PHE A 486 -7.59 -14.63 4.16
N ILE A 487 -8.24 -13.91 3.24
CA ILE A 487 -7.67 -13.48 1.95
C ILE A 487 -7.94 -11.99 1.76
N VAL A 488 -6.92 -11.25 1.35
CA VAL A 488 -7.03 -9.88 0.82
C VAL A 488 -6.12 -9.82 -0.41
N SER A 489 -6.69 -9.72 -1.61
CA SER A 489 -5.95 -9.89 -2.86
C SER A 489 -6.23 -8.76 -3.85
N ASN A 490 -5.36 -7.75 -3.79
CA ASN A 490 -5.28 -6.58 -4.68
C ASN A 490 -4.60 -6.88 -6.03
N MET A 491 -4.66 -8.15 -6.47
CA MET A 491 -4.10 -8.69 -7.73
C MET A 491 -2.61 -8.41 -8.04
N GLN A 492 -1.88 -7.78 -7.11
CA GLN A 492 -0.44 -7.59 -7.14
C GLN A 492 0.30 -8.92 -7.04
N ALA A 493 1.50 -8.99 -7.63
CA ALA A 493 2.40 -10.13 -7.39
C ALA A 493 3.09 -9.99 -6.02
N SER A 494 3.34 -11.14 -5.41
CA SER A 494 4.06 -11.26 -4.14
C SER A 494 5.56 -10.99 -4.31
N VAL A 495 6.20 -10.51 -3.24
CA VAL A 495 7.64 -10.23 -3.15
C VAL A 495 8.24 -11.01 -1.98
N THR A 496 9.08 -12.00 -2.30
CA THR A 496 9.77 -12.84 -1.30
C THR A 496 11.28 -12.61 -1.33
N GLN A 497 12.02 -13.11 -0.34
CA GLN A 497 13.48 -13.06 -0.35
C GLN A 497 14.10 -14.27 -1.05
N LEU A 498 15.08 -14.02 -1.93
CA LEU A 498 15.99 -15.06 -2.40
C LEU A 498 16.97 -15.45 -1.30
N LEU A 499 16.96 -16.74 -0.93
CA LEU A 499 17.86 -17.32 0.06
C LEU A 499 19.05 -18.02 -0.59
N ASP A 500 20.19 -18.04 0.10
CA ASP A 500 21.38 -18.80 -0.31
C ASP A 500 21.27 -20.30 0.05
N TYR A 501 22.26 -21.10 -0.35
CA TYR A 501 22.32 -22.54 -0.10
C TYR A 501 22.40 -22.96 1.39
N ARG A 502 22.41 -22.00 2.33
CA ARG A 502 22.37 -22.19 3.79
C ARG A 502 21.08 -21.63 4.41
N GLY A 503 20.21 -21.01 3.61
CA GLY A 503 18.97 -20.38 4.05
C GLY A 503 19.09 -18.91 4.46
N PHE A 504 20.24 -18.26 4.21
CA PHE A 504 20.43 -16.84 4.55
C PHE A 504 19.95 -15.92 3.45
N SER A 505 19.49 -14.72 3.81
CA SER A 505 19.07 -13.71 2.83
C SER A 505 20.25 -13.26 1.98
N THR A 506 20.04 -13.23 0.66
CA THR A 506 20.97 -12.59 -0.27
C THR A 506 20.75 -11.08 -0.38
N GLY A 507 19.72 -10.56 0.30
CA GLY A 507 19.20 -9.19 0.18
C GLY A 507 18.58 -8.90 -1.20
N VAL A 508 18.15 -9.94 -1.92
CA VAL A 508 17.55 -9.86 -3.26
C VAL A 508 16.06 -10.22 -3.16
N PRO A 509 15.14 -9.35 -3.63
CA PRO A 509 13.74 -9.73 -3.77
C PRO A 509 13.51 -10.59 -5.02
N VAL A 510 12.55 -11.50 -4.91
CA VAL A 510 11.93 -12.23 -6.01
C VAL A 510 10.50 -11.74 -6.12
N HIS A 511 10.18 -11.08 -7.24
CA HIS A 511 8.83 -10.61 -7.57
C HIS A 511 8.15 -11.66 -8.46
N TRP A 512 7.12 -12.33 -7.93
CA TRP A 512 6.51 -13.50 -8.55
C TRP A 512 5.46 -13.13 -9.63
N ASN A 513 5.88 -12.35 -10.61
CA ASN A 513 5.06 -11.92 -11.75
C ASN A 513 5.12 -12.88 -12.96
N GLY A 514 5.61 -14.12 -12.75
CA GLY A 514 5.80 -15.15 -13.79
C GLY A 514 7.08 -15.02 -14.64
N GLN A 515 7.95 -14.04 -14.36
CA GLN A 515 9.16 -13.80 -15.15
C GLN A 515 10.41 -14.48 -14.57
N HIS A 516 10.94 -15.52 -15.25
CA HIS A 516 12.20 -16.14 -14.83
C HIS A 516 13.39 -15.17 -14.93
N ARG A 517 14.11 -14.98 -13.82
CA ARG A 517 15.25 -14.05 -13.72
C ARG A 517 16.52 -14.75 -13.26
N ASP A 518 17.37 -15.06 -14.23
CA ASP A 518 18.69 -15.66 -14.06
C ASP A 518 19.63 -14.69 -13.33
N ILE A 519 20.25 -15.14 -12.24
CA ILE A 519 21.01 -14.27 -11.33
C ILE A 519 22.50 -14.31 -11.66
N GLY A 520 23.03 -13.15 -12.05
CA GLY A 520 24.42 -12.97 -12.41
C GLY A 520 25.37 -12.86 -11.22
N VAL A 521 26.46 -12.11 -11.40
CA VAL A 521 27.50 -12.00 -10.38
C VAL A 521 27.08 -10.98 -9.31
N ASN A 522 26.42 -11.45 -8.26
CA ASN A 522 26.16 -10.65 -7.06
C ASN A 522 27.49 -10.35 -6.33
N LEU A 523 28.03 -9.15 -6.53
CA LEU A 523 29.25 -8.66 -5.87
C LEU A 523 29.01 -8.17 -4.43
N GLY A 524 27.81 -8.33 -3.88
CA GLY A 524 27.49 -7.91 -2.51
C GLY A 524 27.39 -6.39 -2.33
N ILE A 525 26.93 -5.69 -3.36
CA ILE A 525 26.57 -4.26 -3.40
C ILE A 525 25.29 -4.15 -4.24
N SER A 526 24.26 -3.44 -3.79
CA SER A 526 22.92 -3.42 -4.43
C SER A 526 22.99 -3.08 -5.93
N ASN A 527 23.56 -1.92 -6.26
CA ASN A 527 23.69 -1.39 -7.63
C ASN A 527 24.75 -2.07 -8.52
N GLN A 528 25.26 -3.23 -8.12
CA GLN A 528 26.16 -4.07 -8.94
C GLN A 528 25.67 -5.50 -9.11
N ARG A 529 24.43 -5.81 -8.70
CA ARG A 529 23.80 -7.10 -8.99
C ARG A 529 23.26 -7.08 -10.42
N SER A 530 23.76 -7.98 -11.26
CA SER A 530 23.18 -8.20 -12.58
C SER A 530 22.14 -9.33 -12.54
N TYR A 531 21.00 -9.06 -13.16
CA TYR A 531 19.94 -10.03 -13.42
C TYR A 531 19.77 -10.14 -14.93
N ARG A 532 19.23 -11.27 -15.39
CA ARG A 532 18.83 -11.45 -16.78
C ARG A 532 17.48 -12.13 -16.85
N LEU A 533 16.51 -11.44 -17.42
CA LEU A 533 15.25 -12.04 -17.84
C LEU A 533 15.51 -13.11 -18.90
N ASP A 534 14.97 -14.32 -18.74
CA ASP A 534 14.93 -15.34 -19.79
C ASP A 534 13.51 -15.49 -20.33
N HIS A 535 13.26 -14.89 -21.50
CA HIS A 535 11.97 -14.94 -22.20
C HIS A 535 11.58 -16.36 -22.68
N MET A 536 12.45 -17.37 -22.51
CA MET A 536 12.16 -18.75 -22.88
C MET A 536 11.59 -19.59 -21.72
N VAL A 537 11.41 -19.00 -20.53
CA VAL A 537 10.96 -19.68 -19.31
C VAL A 537 9.91 -18.84 -18.58
N ASP A 538 8.67 -19.30 -18.63
CA ASP A 538 7.62 -18.83 -17.72
C ASP A 538 7.80 -19.48 -16.34
N GLU A 539 7.57 -18.70 -15.28
CA GLU A 539 7.40 -19.20 -13.91
C GLU A 539 5.93 -19.06 -13.47
N ASP A 540 5.57 -19.74 -12.39
CA ASP A 540 4.27 -19.57 -11.75
C ASP A 540 4.11 -18.13 -11.22
N VAL A 541 2.91 -17.57 -11.33
CA VAL A 541 2.59 -16.25 -10.73
C VAL A 541 2.05 -16.48 -9.33
N HIS A 542 2.60 -15.79 -8.34
CA HIS A 542 2.07 -15.80 -6.97
C HIS A 542 1.36 -14.47 -6.70
N ILE A 543 0.04 -14.44 -6.88
CA ILE A 543 -0.79 -13.29 -6.50
C ILE A 543 -0.75 -13.12 -4.99
N GLN A 544 -0.41 -11.93 -4.51
CA GLN A 544 -0.31 -11.63 -3.08
C GLN A 544 -1.63 -11.92 -2.35
N ASN A 545 -1.53 -12.65 -1.24
CA ASN A 545 -2.50 -12.54 -0.16
C ASN A 545 -1.95 -11.57 0.90
N ALA A 546 -2.49 -10.36 0.97
CA ALA A 546 -2.09 -9.32 1.91
C ALA A 546 -2.60 -9.59 3.34
N ALA A 547 -3.47 -10.58 3.57
CA ALA A 547 -4.00 -10.92 4.90
C ALA A 547 -2.85 -11.17 5.90
N THR A 548 -2.96 -10.55 7.08
CA THR A 548 -1.82 -10.37 8.02
C THR A 548 -1.89 -11.25 9.27
N SER A 549 -3.00 -11.99 9.44
CA SER A 549 -3.39 -12.66 10.69
C SER A 549 -2.27 -13.41 11.41
N LEU A 550 -2.36 -13.39 12.74
CA LEU A 550 -1.59 -14.21 13.68
C LEU A 550 -2.48 -15.22 14.43
N GLY A 551 -3.80 -15.18 14.25
CA GLY A 551 -4.75 -16.03 14.98
C GLY A 551 -4.95 -17.41 14.36
N PHE A 552 -4.76 -17.53 13.05
CA PHE A 552 -4.94 -18.76 12.27
C PHE A 552 -3.97 -18.78 11.07
N GLN A 553 -3.94 -19.89 10.32
CA GLN A 553 -3.12 -19.99 9.12
C GLN A 553 -3.89 -19.43 7.92
N VAL A 554 -3.24 -18.62 7.08
CA VAL A 554 -3.82 -18.09 5.83
C VAL A 554 -3.12 -18.68 4.60
N PRO A 555 -3.77 -18.75 3.43
CA PRO A 555 -3.09 -19.06 2.17
C PRO A 555 -1.93 -18.06 1.95
N PRO A 556 -0.71 -18.50 1.63
CA PRO A 556 0.43 -17.58 1.51
C PRO A 556 0.29 -16.67 0.28
N TYR A 557 -0.32 -17.17 -0.80
CA TYR A 557 -0.58 -16.49 -2.07
C TYR A 557 -1.70 -17.22 -2.84
N GLY A 558 -2.16 -16.62 -3.94
CA GLY A 558 -2.96 -17.26 -4.97
C GLY A 558 -2.09 -17.66 -6.16
N LEU A 559 -2.01 -18.95 -6.47
CA LEU A 559 -1.19 -19.50 -7.55
C LEU A 559 -1.88 -19.35 -8.91
N VAL A 560 -1.15 -18.88 -9.93
CA VAL A 560 -1.49 -19.04 -11.35
C VAL A 560 -0.40 -19.86 -12.01
N GLU A 561 -0.80 -20.91 -12.74
CA GLU A 561 0.11 -21.84 -13.41
C GLU A 561 0.92 -21.13 -14.52
N ALA A 562 2.23 -21.41 -14.58
CA ALA A 562 3.18 -20.81 -15.51
C ALA A 562 2.68 -20.74 -16.97
N GLY A 563 2.81 -19.57 -17.59
CA GLY A 563 2.40 -19.30 -18.97
C GLY A 563 0.87 -19.17 -19.19
N THR A 564 0.04 -19.30 -18.15
CA THR A 564 -1.44 -19.15 -18.27
C THR A 564 -1.97 -17.74 -17.96
N GLY A 565 -1.12 -16.85 -17.43
CA GLY A 565 -1.50 -15.45 -17.16
C GLY A 565 -0.32 -14.59 -16.74
N ARG A 566 -0.57 -13.30 -16.53
CA ARG A 566 0.41 -12.31 -16.03
C ARG A 566 -0.23 -11.49 -14.91
N THR A 567 0.54 -10.98 -13.96
CA THR A 567 0.11 -9.76 -13.26
C THR A 567 0.24 -8.57 -14.19
N GLU A 568 -0.63 -7.58 -14.04
CA GLU A 568 -0.54 -6.39 -14.87
C GLU A 568 0.67 -5.53 -14.44
N PRO A 569 1.51 -5.05 -15.39
CA PRO A 569 2.78 -4.37 -15.05
C PRO A 569 2.63 -2.87 -14.76
N VAL A 570 1.40 -2.37 -14.67
CA VAL A 570 1.02 -0.96 -14.47
C VAL A 570 -0.24 -0.87 -13.63
N ALA A 571 -0.51 0.27 -13.00
CA ALA A 571 -1.75 0.59 -12.26
C ALA A 571 -2.98 0.73 -13.18
N LEU A 572 -3.30 -0.34 -13.91
CA LEU A 572 -4.44 -0.55 -14.78
C LEU A 572 -4.98 -1.98 -14.59
N GLY A 573 -6.15 -2.26 -15.15
CA GLY A 573 -6.78 -3.58 -15.03
C GLY A 573 -7.66 -3.74 -13.79
N GLY A 574 -7.40 -2.98 -12.72
CA GLY A 574 -8.15 -3.03 -11.46
C GLY A 574 -9.18 -1.90 -11.32
N PHE A 575 -10.04 -2.03 -10.31
CA PHE A 575 -10.98 -0.99 -9.90
C PHE A 575 -10.27 0.18 -9.20
N TYR A 576 -9.23 -0.07 -8.38
CA TYR A 576 -8.43 1.00 -7.76
C TYR A 576 -7.05 1.18 -8.40
N GLY A 577 -6.29 0.10 -8.57
CA GLY A 577 -5.00 0.13 -9.25
C GLY A 577 -4.90 -1.01 -10.26
N ARG A 578 -4.44 -2.16 -9.79
CA ARG A 578 -4.14 -3.34 -10.62
C ARG A 578 -5.21 -4.41 -10.51
N GLY A 579 -5.43 -5.11 -11.61
CA GLY A 579 -6.37 -6.23 -11.68
C GLY A 579 -5.73 -7.43 -12.38
N PHE A 580 -6.43 -8.56 -12.34
CA PHE A 580 -6.01 -9.77 -13.02
C PHE A 580 -6.93 -10.06 -14.21
N TRP A 581 -6.34 -10.30 -15.39
CA TRP A 581 -7.10 -10.70 -16.57
C TRP A 581 -7.29 -12.22 -16.60
N LEU A 582 -8.54 -12.64 -16.46
CA LEU A 582 -8.97 -14.00 -16.71
C LEU A 582 -9.25 -14.17 -18.21
N ASP A 583 -8.63 -15.16 -18.85
CA ASP A 583 -8.78 -15.41 -20.30
C ASP A 583 -9.94 -16.39 -20.63
N GLY A 584 -10.47 -17.07 -19.62
CA GLY A 584 -11.46 -18.15 -19.73
C GLY A 584 -10.87 -19.56 -19.63
N THR A 585 -9.55 -19.70 -19.51
CA THR A 585 -8.81 -20.96 -19.36
C THR A 585 -7.99 -21.03 -18.07
N ASN A 586 -7.46 -19.88 -17.63
CA ASN A 586 -6.66 -19.70 -16.42
C ASN A 586 -7.50 -19.60 -15.13
N ARG A 587 -6.83 -19.49 -13.98
CA ARG A 587 -7.40 -19.38 -12.63
C ARG A 587 -6.38 -18.80 -11.66
N ILE A 588 -6.86 -18.27 -10.53
CA ILE A 588 -6.05 -18.02 -9.33
C ILE A 588 -6.46 -19.06 -8.27
N ALA A 589 -5.51 -19.83 -7.74
CA ALA A 589 -5.74 -20.93 -6.81
C ALA A 589 -5.10 -20.66 -5.43
N TYR A 590 -5.91 -20.44 -4.41
CA TYR A 590 -5.47 -20.25 -3.04
C TYR A 590 -5.57 -21.59 -2.30
N GLU A 591 -4.42 -22.15 -1.89
CA GLU A 591 -4.39 -23.35 -1.06
C GLU A 591 -4.75 -22.99 0.39
N VAL A 592 -5.94 -23.43 0.83
CA VAL A 592 -6.41 -23.28 2.22
C VAL A 592 -5.60 -24.23 3.11
N PRO A 593 -4.81 -23.71 4.08
CA PRO A 593 -4.02 -24.54 4.96
C PRO A 593 -4.89 -25.24 6.01
N ALA A 594 -4.45 -26.42 6.46
CA ALA A 594 -5.04 -27.10 7.60
C ALA A 594 -4.96 -26.24 8.87
N GLN A 595 -6.10 -26.00 9.51
CA GLN A 595 -6.21 -25.26 10.76
C GLN A 595 -6.05 -26.19 11.97
N ALA A 596 -5.52 -25.67 13.08
CA ALA A 596 -5.35 -26.43 14.32
C ALA A 596 -6.69 -26.79 14.98
N GLU A 597 -7.68 -25.90 14.85
CA GLU A 597 -9.09 -26.10 15.20
C GLU A 597 -9.95 -25.50 14.06
N PRO A 598 -11.18 -25.97 13.82
CA PRO A 598 -12.05 -25.41 12.77
C PRO A 598 -12.40 -23.94 13.02
N LEU A 599 -12.37 -23.12 11.97
CA LEU A 599 -12.78 -21.72 12.01
C LEU A 599 -14.32 -21.60 11.99
N GLU A 600 -14.96 -21.81 13.15
CA GLU A 600 -16.38 -21.52 13.34
C GLU A 600 -16.61 -20.00 13.47
N SER A 601 -16.92 -19.36 12.34
CA SER A 601 -17.32 -17.94 12.25
C SER A 601 -18.38 -17.75 11.17
N ASP A 602 -19.04 -16.59 11.19
CA ASP A 602 -19.69 -16.03 10.00
C ASP A 602 -18.62 -15.41 9.09
N TRP A 603 -18.89 -15.22 7.80
CA TRP A 603 -17.88 -14.74 6.82
C TRP A 603 -18.39 -13.65 5.91
N TYR A 604 -17.47 -12.81 5.44
CA TYR A 604 -17.63 -11.95 4.28
C TYR A 604 -16.74 -12.45 3.13
N ILE A 605 -17.28 -12.47 1.91
CA ILE A 605 -16.54 -12.76 0.68
C ILE A 605 -16.89 -11.66 -0.32
N GLY A 606 -15.91 -11.05 -0.99
CA GLY A 606 -16.15 -9.97 -1.97
C GLY A 606 -15.15 -9.97 -3.12
N LEU A 607 -15.54 -9.47 -4.29
CA LEU A 607 -14.65 -9.12 -5.40
C LEU A 607 -15.31 -8.13 -6.37
N PHE A 608 -14.49 -7.40 -7.13
CA PHE A 608 -14.90 -6.74 -8.37
C PHE A 608 -14.73 -7.69 -9.56
N VAL A 609 -15.66 -7.63 -10.52
CA VAL A 609 -15.58 -8.37 -11.78
C VAL A 609 -16.10 -7.54 -12.97
N ASP A 610 -15.41 -7.61 -14.11
CA ASP A 610 -15.80 -7.00 -15.39
C ASP A 610 -15.84 -8.09 -16.47
N VAL A 611 -17.06 -8.52 -16.83
CA VAL A 611 -17.30 -9.77 -17.58
C VAL A 611 -17.32 -9.54 -19.10
N ARG A 612 -16.19 -9.83 -19.75
CA ARG A 612 -15.99 -9.75 -21.21
C ARG A 612 -16.30 -11.05 -21.96
N SER A 613 -17.17 -11.86 -21.37
CA SER A 613 -17.49 -13.21 -21.82
C SER A 613 -18.65 -13.25 -22.84
N ALA A 614 -18.72 -14.30 -23.66
CA ALA A 614 -19.78 -14.48 -24.67
C ALA A 614 -21.08 -15.06 -24.07
N ASP A 615 -22.22 -14.71 -24.64
CA ASP A 615 -23.55 -15.15 -24.19
C ASP A 615 -23.79 -16.65 -24.47
N GLY A 616 -24.65 -17.29 -23.68
CA GLY A 616 -25.07 -18.69 -23.83
C GLY A 616 -24.20 -19.73 -23.12
N ALA A 617 -23.45 -19.37 -22.08
CA ALA A 617 -22.51 -20.28 -21.40
C ALA A 617 -22.40 -20.09 -19.88
N THR A 618 -22.28 -21.21 -19.18
CA THR A 618 -22.06 -21.30 -17.73
C THR A 618 -20.58 -21.39 -17.39
N ARG A 619 -20.11 -20.57 -16.44
CA ARG A 619 -18.71 -20.38 -16.06
C ARG A 619 -18.53 -20.48 -14.55
N SER A 620 -17.40 -20.98 -14.06
CA SER A 620 -17.09 -20.96 -12.62
C SER A 620 -16.41 -19.65 -12.24
N LEU A 621 -17.05 -18.84 -11.38
CA LEU A 621 -16.44 -17.64 -10.82
C LEU A 621 -15.61 -17.99 -9.57
N LEU A 622 -16.22 -18.68 -8.61
CA LEU A 622 -15.55 -19.17 -7.39
C LEU A 622 -15.84 -20.66 -7.18
N SER A 623 -14.85 -21.45 -6.80
CA SER A 623 -15.00 -22.86 -6.39
C SER A 623 -14.29 -23.11 -5.06
N PHE A 624 -15.01 -23.69 -4.09
CA PHE A 624 -14.58 -23.84 -2.69
C PHE A 624 -14.13 -25.28 -2.37
N PRO A 625 -13.24 -25.48 -1.38
CA PRO A 625 -12.78 -26.82 -1.00
C PRO A 625 -13.91 -27.76 -0.51
N ASP A 626 -15.05 -27.21 -0.08
CA ASP A 626 -16.22 -27.94 0.39
C ASP A 626 -17.16 -28.49 -0.71
N GLY A 627 -16.74 -28.38 -1.97
CA GLY A 627 -17.50 -28.84 -3.14
C GLY A 627 -18.70 -27.95 -3.51
N SER A 628 -18.77 -26.73 -2.98
CA SER A 628 -19.67 -25.69 -3.48
C SER A 628 -18.96 -24.70 -4.41
N SER A 629 -19.73 -24.02 -5.26
CA SER A 629 -19.22 -23.01 -6.19
C SER A 629 -20.25 -21.93 -6.52
N VAL A 630 -19.75 -20.74 -6.86
CA VAL A 630 -20.51 -19.68 -7.53
C VAL A 630 -20.21 -19.78 -9.02
N ARG A 631 -21.25 -20.00 -9.82
CA ARG A 631 -21.16 -19.96 -11.28
C ARG A 631 -21.87 -18.74 -11.84
N LEU A 632 -21.31 -18.14 -12.88
CA LEU A 632 -21.97 -17.12 -13.69
C LEU A 632 -22.50 -17.77 -14.97
N VAL A 633 -23.77 -17.54 -15.28
CA VAL A 633 -24.38 -17.86 -16.57
C VAL A 633 -24.49 -16.58 -17.37
N ASP A 634 -24.04 -16.66 -18.62
CA ASP A 634 -24.04 -15.57 -19.59
C ASP A 634 -23.24 -14.37 -19.07
N ARG A 635 -23.93 -13.29 -18.66
CA ARG A 635 -23.35 -12.13 -17.98
C ARG A 635 -24.13 -11.69 -16.73
N ASP A 636 -25.36 -12.18 -16.55
CA ASP A 636 -26.31 -11.63 -15.59
C ASP A 636 -26.73 -12.60 -14.47
N THR A 637 -26.53 -13.92 -14.61
CA THR A 637 -27.22 -14.90 -13.75
C THR A 637 -26.23 -15.68 -12.90
N LEU A 638 -26.17 -15.38 -11.61
CA LEU A 638 -25.39 -16.14 -10.64
C LEU A 638 -26.14 -17.42 -10.22
N GLN A 639 -25.38 -18.49 -9.99
CA GLN A 639 -25.87 -19.78 -9.53
C GLN A 639 -25.02 -20.27 -8.36
N TYR A 640 -25.67 -20.69 -7.28
CA TYR A 640 -24.99 -21.39 -6.17
C TYR A 640 -25.12 -22.89 -6.40
N VAL A 641 -23.96 -23.54 -6.56
CA VAL A 641 -23.86 -24.94 -6.97
C VAL A 641 -23.27 -25.77 -5.83
N ARG A 642 -23.77 -27.00 -5.66
CA ARG A 642 -23.17 -28.05 -4.83
C ARG A 642 -23.51 -29.42 -5.40
N ASP A 643 -22.60 -30.39 -5.27
CA ASP A 643 -22.79 -31.76 -5.77
C ASP A 643 -23.14 -31.77 -7.29
N GLU A 644 -22.48 -30.88 -8.05
CA GLU A 644 -22.75 -30.51 -9.47
C GLU A 644 -24.16 -29.94 -9.77
N ARG A 645 -25.01 -29.70 -8.76
CA ARG A 645 -26.39 -29.21 -8.91
C ARG A 645 -26.52 -27.73 -8.57
N VAL A 646 -27.28 -26.99 -9.38
CA VAL A 646 -27.78 -25.66 -9.03
C VAL A 646 -28.76 -25.80 -7.88
N MET A 647 -28.44 -25.15 -6.76
CA MET A 647 -29.26 -25.12 -5.54
C MET A 647 -30.04 -23.82 -5.41
N HIS A 648 -29.49 -22.72 -5.94
CA HIS A 648 -30.12 -21.40 -6.05
C HIS A 648 -29.64 -20.69 -7.31
N ALA A 649 -30.42 -19.74 -7.83
CA ALA A 649 -30.06 -18.92 -8.97
C ALA A 649 -30.74 -17.54 -8.88
N VAL A 650 -30.00 -16.49 -9.24
CA VAL A 650 -30.42 -15.09 -9.14
C VAL A 650 -29.87 -14.30 -10.33
N THR A 651 -30.71 -13.45 -10.92
CA THR A 651 -30.34 -12.55 -12.01
C THR A 651 -30.02 -11.17 -11.46
N LEU A 652 -28.81 -10.69 -11.74
CA LEU A 652 -28.24 -9.40 -11.39
C LEU A 652 -28.93 -8.25 -12.17
N PRO A 653 -28.82 -7.00 -11.69
CA PRO A 653 -29.15 -5.83 -12.50
C PRO A 653 -28.22 -5.66 -13.70
N GLU A 654 -28.67 -4.90 -14.71
CA GLU A 654 -27.82 -4.47 -15.83
C GLU A 654 -26.75 -3.47 -15.34
N SER A 655 -25.46 -3.82 -15.43
CA SER A 655 -24.37 -2.85 -15.27
C SER A 655 -23.99 -2.22 -16.60
N SER A 656 -23.93 -0.89 -16.64
CA SER A 656 -23.48 -0.09 -17.79
C SER A 656 -22.00 0.32 -17.71
N ALA A 657 -21.30 0.00 -16.63
CA ALA A 657 -19.95 0.49 -16.31
C ALA A 657 -18.84 -0.55 -16.47
N GLY A 658 -19.16 -1.76 -16.96
CA GLY A 658 -18.23 -2.89 -17.07
C GLY A 658 -18.06 -3.62 -15.73
N TRP A 659 -17.59 -2.90 -14.70
CA TRP A 659 -17.46 -3.42 -13.34
C TRP A 659 -18.81 -3.67 -12.65
N VAL A 660 -18.81 -4.68 -11.77
CA VAL A 660 -19.78 -4.96 -10.71
C VAL A 660 -19.00 -5.45 -9.49
N HIS A 661 -19.35 -5.03 -8.28
CA HIS A 661 -18.88 -5.65 -7.05
C HIS A 661 -19.88 -6.71 -6.56
N LEU A 662 -19.42 -7.95 -6.39
CA LEU A 662 -20.20 -9.07 -5.87
C LEU A 662 -19.71 -9.44 -4.47
N GLY A 663 -20.58 -9.33 -3.48
CA GLY A 663 -20.29 -9.68 -2.09
C GLY A 663 -21.25 -10.71 -1.49
N TRP A 664 -20.83 -11.41 -0.45
CA TRP A 664 -21.63 -12.38 0.29
C TRP A 664 -21.39 -12.24 1.79
N ASN A 665 -22.44 -11.95 2.56
CA ASN A 665 -22.45 -12.22 4.01
C ASN A 665 -22.98 -13.64 4.22
N VAL A 666 -22.23 -14.44 4.99
CA VAL A 666 -22.36 -15.90 5.10
C VAL A 666 -22.57 -16.27 6.57
N ARG A 667 -23.82 -16.61 6.95
CA ARG A 667 -24.27 -16.70 8.35
C ARG A 667 -24.93 -18.04 8.71
N ASP A 668 -25.23 -18.26 10.01
CA ASP A 668 -25.70 -19.53 10.61
C ASP A 668 -24.84 -20.74 10.20
N ARG A 669 -23.52 -20.64 10.41
CA ARG A 669 -22.56 -21.69 10.01
C ARG A 669 -22.72 -21.98 8.51
N ASN A 670 -22.68 -20.88 7.76
CA ASN A 670 -22.71 -20.78 6.31
C ASN A 670 -23.99 -21.33 5.64
N ARG A 671 -25.14 -21.20 6.29
CA ARG A 671 -26.45 -21.64 5.77
C ARG A 671 -27.30 -20.52 5.19
N GLU A 672 -27.22 -19.33 5.78
CA GLU A 672 -27.79 -18.11 5.21
C GLU A 672 -26.70 -17.46 4.32
N LEU A 673 -27.00 -17.27 3.04
CA LEU A 673 -26.17 -16.47 2.13
C LEU A 673 -26.96 -15.21 1.76
N THR A 674 -26.46 -14.03 2.12
CA THR A 674 -26.98 -12.74 1.63
C THR A 674 -26.07 -12.23 0.54
N LEU A 675 -26.57 -12.13 -0.69
CA LEU A 675 -25.87 -11.52 -1.83
C LEU A 675 -25.93 -10.01 -1.73
N LEU A 676 -24.76 -9.38 -1.79
CA LEU A 676 -24.55 -7.95 -1.97
C LEU A 676 -24.21 -7.70 -3.44
N VAL A 677 -24.89 -6.75 -4.07
CA VAL A 677 -24.54 -6.26 -5.41
C VAL A 677 -24.25 -4.77 -5.28
N ASP A 678 -23.04 -4.38 -5.66
CA ASP A 678 -22.51 -3.02 -5.50
C ASP A 678 -22.69 -2.50 -4.06
N GLY A 679 -22.31 -3.37 -3.11
CA GLY A 679 -22.26 -3.06 -1.67
C GLY A 679 -23.59 -3.13 -0.92
N PHE A 680 -24.72 -3.30 -1.61
CA PHE A 680 -26.05 -3.27 -1.00
C PHE A 680 -26.77 -4.63 -1.10
N PRO A 681 -27.54 -5.07 -0.07
CA PRO A 681 -28.20 -6.38 -0.11
C PRO A 681 -29.25 -6.50 -1.21
N PHE A 682 -29.14 -7.56 -2.02
CA PHE A 682 -29.94 -7.77 -3.22
C PHE A 682 -30.76 -9.06 -3.17
N ASP A 683 -30.21 -10.16 -2.65
CA ASP A 683 -30.88 -11.46 -2.57
C ASP A 683 -30.46 -12.24 -1.32
N ARG A 684 -31.26 -13.21 -0.87
CA ARG A 684 -30.97 -14.07 0.29
C ARG A 684 -31.42 -15.51 0.05
N PHE A 685 -30.52 -16.45 0.35
CA PHE A 685 -30.71 -17.89 0.18
C PHE A 685 -30.48 -18.66 1.49
N ASP A 686 -31.54 -19.32 1.97
CA ASP A 686 -31.50 -20.23 3.13
C ASP A 686 -31.25 -21.68 2.70
N SER A 687 -30.10 -22.23 3.04
CA SER A 687 -29.67 -23.58 2.68
C SER A 687 -29.83 -24.59 3.82
N GLY A 688 -30.37 -25.77 3.50
CA GLY A 688 -30.37 -26.93 4.40
C GLY A 688 -28.98 -27.55 4.65
N ARG A 689 -27.89 -27.00 4.07
CA ARG A 689 -26.49 -27.43 4.22
C ARG A 689 -25.54 -26.22 4.17
N PRO A 690 -24.46 -26.18 4.97
CA PRO A 690 -23.44 -25.12 4.87
C PRO A 690 -22.84 -25.00 3.46
N PHE A 691 -22.59 -23.78 2.99
CA PHE A 691 -21.91 -23.43 1.74
C PHE A 691 -20.57 -22.72 2.01
N PHE A 692 -19.71 -22.62 1.01
CA PHE A 692 -18.47 -21.83 1.07
C PHE A 692 -17.59 -22.11 2.30
N LEU A 693 -17.62 -23.34 2.83
CA LEU A 693 -16.73 -23.73 3.93
C LEU A 693 -15.29 -23.78 3.40
N LEU A 694 -14.34 -23.45 4.27
CA LEU A 694 -12.90 -23.40 3.98
C LEU A 694 -12.12 -24.45 4.80
N PRO A 695 -12.35 -25.76 4.61
CA PRO A 695 -11.43 -26.80 5.06
C PRO A 695 -10.16 -26.81 4.18
N GLU A 696 -9.17 -27.60 4.57
CA GLU A 696 -7.92 -27.83 3.81
C GLU A 696 -8.21 -28.20 2.33
N GLY A 697 -7.59 -27.49 1.39
CA GLY A 697 -7.73 -27.70 -0.06
C GLY A 697 -7.82 -26.39 -0.88
N THR A 698 -8.05 -26.50 -2.19
CA THR A 698 -8.02 -25.34 -3.09
C THR A 698 -9.31 -24.51 -3.10
N LEU A 699 -9.19 -23.21 -2.86
CA LEU A 699 -10.17 -22.19 -3.23
C LEU A 699 -9.75 -21.54 -4.55
N ALA A 700 -10.55 -21.66 -5.61
CA ALA A 700 -10.20 -21.19 -6.95
C ALA A 700 -11.11 -20.05 -7.45
N LEU A 701 -10.49 -19.00 -7.98
CA LEU A 701 -11.11 -17.86 -8.65
C LEU A 701 -10.90 -17.96 -10.18
N GLY A 702 -11.95 -17.65 -10.95
CA GLY A 702 -11.92 -17.50 -12.40
C GLY A 702 -12.16 -18.79 -13.21
N ARG A 703 -11.75 -19.96 -12.70
CA ARG A 703 -12.14 -21.28 -13.23
C ARG A 703 -12.10 -22.34 -12.13
N GLY A 704 -13.08 -23.24 -12.14
CA GLY A 704 -13.20 -24.34 -11.17
C GLY A 704 -12.34 -25.56 -11.53
N PRO A 705 -12.35 -26.61 -10.69
CA PRO A 705 -11.78 -27.90 -11.05
C PRO A 705 -12.57 -28.55 -12.21
N ASP A 706 -11.91 -29.40 -13.00
CA ASP A 706 -12.58 -30.15 -14.07
C ASP A 706 -13.62 -31.13 -13.49
N ARG A 707 -14.79 -31.25 -14.13
CA ARG A 707 -15.93 -31.99 -13.59
C ARG A 707 -15.68 -33.50 -13.58
N LEU A 708 -16.45 -34.24 -12.78
CA LEU A 708 -16.34 -35.71 -12.70
C LEU A 708 -16.68 -36.41 -14.02
N ALA A 709 -17.35 -35.72 -14.96
CA ALA A 709 -17.62 -36.18 -16.31
C ALA A 709 -16.41 -36.09 -17.28
N GLY A 710 -15.36 -35.34 -16.91
CA GLY A 710 -14.22 -35.00 -17.79
C GLY A 710 -14.41 -33.73 -18.62
N ASP A 711 -15.55 -33.06 -18.50
CA ASP A 711 -15.78 -31.72 -19.06
C ASP A 711 -15.19 -30.66 -18.13
N ALA A 712 -14.39 -29.73 -18.65
CA ALA A 712 -13.96 -28.54 -17.91
C ALA A 712 -15.16 -27.61 -17.65
N ASP A 713 -15.24 -27.01 -16.46
CA ASP A 713 -16.00 -25.76 -16.33
C ASP A 713 -15.29 -24.68 -17.16
N ALA A 714 -16.05 -23.94 -17.97
CA ALA A 714 -15.50 -22.77 -18.65
C ALA A 714 -15.08 -21.73 -17.62
N GLY A 715 -13.94 -21.07 -17.84
CA GLY A 715 -13.53 -19.94 -17.03
C GLY A 715 -14.34 -18.68 -17.36
N VAL A 716 -14.29 -17.71 -16.46
CA VAL A 716 -14.66 -16.32 -16.75
C VAL A 716 -13.59 -15.72 -17.66
N ARG A 717 -14.02 -15.00 -18.71
CA ARG A 717 -13.15 -14.08 -19.47
C ARG A 717 -13.50 -12.65 -19.10
N GLY A 718 -12.53 -11.87 -18.65
CA GLY A 718 -12.76 -10.54 -18.05
C GLY A 718 -11.71 -10.15 -17.02
N TRP A 719 -11.85 -8.96 -16.43
CA TRP A 719 -11.01 -8.52 -15.31
C TRP A 719 -11.63 -8.91 -13.97
N VAL A 720 -10.79 -9.18 -12.96
CA VAL A 720 -11.15 -9.28 -11.54
C VAL A 720 -10.20 -8.47 -10.67
N ASP A 721 -10.70 -7.95 -9.56
CA ASP A 721 -9.91 -7.19 -8.58
C ASP A 721 -10.46 -7.35 -7.15
N ASP A 722 -9.61 -6.99 -6.17
CA ASP A 722 -9.90 -6.79 -4.76
C ASP A 722 -10.60 -7.97 -4.05
N PHE A 723 -10.16 -9.20 -4.37
CA PHE A 723 -10.77 -10.42 -3.84
C PHE A 723 -10.50 -10.57 -2.34
N LYS A 724 -11.57 -10.60 -1.55
CA LYS A 724 -11.56 -10.61 -0.09
C LYS A 724 -12.31 -11.80 0.47
N VAL A 725 -11.75 -12.36 1.54
CA VAL A 725 -12.38 -13.34 2.42
C VAL A 725 -12.02 -12.93 3.85
N LEU A 726 -13.01 -12.50 4.63
CA LEU A 726 -12.84 -12.10 6.03
C LEU A 726 -13.57 -13.12 6.91
N ALA A 727 -12.94 -13.56 8.00
CA ALA A 727 -13.51 -14.52 8.95
C ALA A 727 -14.51 -13.87 9.92
N HIS A 728 -15.34 -12.96 9.42
CA HIS A 728 -16.41 -12.30 10.15
C HIS A 728 -17.51 -11.75 9.23
N ASP A 729 -18.69 -11.49 9.80
CA ASP A 729 -19.75 -10.69 9.19
C ASP A 729 -19.36 -9.20 9.11
N VAL A 730 -19.73 -8.50 8.03
CA VAL A 730 -19.55 -7.05 7.88
C VAL A 730 -20.89 -6.32 7.95
N ASP A 731 -20.88 -5.09 8.47
CA ASP A 731 -22.08 -4.23 8.46
C ASP A 731 -22.36 -3.60 7.08
N LEU A 732 -23.46 -2.85 7.00
CA LEU A 732 -24.00 -2.30 5.75
C LEU A 732 -23.23 -1.09 5.22
N GLU A 733 -22.45 -0.39 6.05
CA GLU A 733 -21.50 0.62 5.54
C GLU A 733 -20.23 -0.07 5.07
N ILE A 734 -19.68 -1.01 5.84
CA ILE A 734 -18.43 -1.71 5.49
C ILE A 734 -18.59 -2.55 4.21
N ALA A 735 -19.76 -3.19 4.00
CA ALA A 735 -20.11 -3.82 2.73
C ALA A 735 -20.09 -2.85 1.53
N CYS A 736 -20.53 -1.60 1.73
CA CYS A 736 -20.51 -0.55 0.71
C CYS A 736 -19.10 0.04 0.52
N ASN A 737 -18.31 0.16 1.58
CA ASN A 737 -16.91 0.57 1.56
C ASN A 737 -16.01 -0.44 0.83
N HIS A 738 -16.32 -1.74 0.90
CA HIS A 738 -15.66 -2.78 0.09
C HIS A 738 -16.08 -2.68 -1.39
N ALA A 739 -17.31 -2.25 -1.68
CA ALA A 739 -17.79 -1.96 -3.04
C ALA A 739 -17.42 -0.56 -3.55
N GLY A 740 -16.53 0.17 -2.85
CA GLY A 740 -16.03 1.48 -3.26
C GLY A 740 -17.00 2.64 -3.13
N GLY A 741 -18.02 2.54 -2.29
CA GLY A 741 -19.00 3.60 -2.01
C GLY A 741 -19.18 3.91 -0.52
N THR A 742 -20.15 4.77 -0.19
CA THR A 742 -20.67 5.02 1.18
C THR A 742 -22.19 4.86 1.21
N LEU A 743 -22.78 4.36 2.31
CA LEU A 743 -24.21 4.12 2.37
C LEU A 743 -24.97 5.43 2.54
N VAL A 744 -26.01 5.65 1.73
CA VAL A 744 -26.81 6.87 1.76
C VAL A 744 -28.30 6.61 1.95
N ALA A 745 -28.96 7.50 2.71
CA ALA A 745 -30.41 7.65 2.73
C ALA A 745 -30.86 8.67 1.66
N LEU A 746 -31.96 8.39 0.97
CA LEU A 746 -32.47 9.20 -0.12
C LEU A 746 -33.63 10.10 0.35
N SER A 747 -33.58 11.36 -0.05
CA SER A 747 -34.59 12.39 0.26
C SER A 747 -35.14 13.05 -1.02
N GLY A 748 -35.83 12.24 -1.83
CA GLY A 748 -36.43 12.64 -3.11
C GLY A 748 -36.07 11.68 -4.23
N ASP A 749 -35.97 12.21 -5.45
CA ASP A 749 -35.72 11.42 -6.66
C ASP A 749 -34.22 11.13 -6.92
N THR A 750 -33.30 11.78 -6.19
CA THR A 750 -31.84 11.54 -6.26
C THR A 750 -31.55 10.07 -5.95
N LEU A 751 -30.83 9.38 -6.85
CA LEU A 751 -30.52 7.94 -6.78
C LEU A 751 -31.75 6.99 -6.70
N ALA A 752 -32.98 7.49 -6.89
CA ALA A 752 -34.18 6.68 -6.69
C ALA A 752 -34.30 5.49 -7.67
N SER A 753 -33.73 5.59 -8.87
CA SER A 753 -33.61 4.47 -9.81
C SER A 753 -32.67 3.38 -9.29
N THR A 754 -31.54 3.77 -8.70
CA THR A 754 -30.55 2.84 -8.11
C THR A 754 -31.14 2.14 -6.90
N ALA A 755 -31.77 2.89 -5.99
CA ALA A 755 -32.45 2.31 -4.83
C ALA A 755 -33.60 1.36 -5.23
N ALA A 756 -34.31 1.63 -6.33
CA ALA A 756 -35.41 0.78 -6.81
C ALA A 756 -34.96 -0.57 -7.43
N ILE A 757 -33.66 -0.81 -7.61
CA ILE A 757 -33.11 -2.13 -7.97
C ILE A 757 -33.25 -3.11 -6.79
N TYR A 758 -33.10 -2.62 -5.56
CA TYR A 758 -32.98 -3.44 -4.37
C TYR A 758 -34.34 -3.75 -3.71
N PRO A 759 -34.48 -4.92 -3.07
CA PRO A 759 -35.75 -5.34 -2.50
C PRO A 759 -36.13 -4.56 -1.23
N GLU A 760 -37.44 -4.44 -0.98
CA GLU A 760 -37.98 -3.74 0.20
C GLU A 760 -37.41 -4.24 1.55
N TRP A 761 -37.03 -5.52 1.65
CA TRP A 761 -36.43 -6.06 2.88
C TRP A 761 -35.03 -5.50 3.15
N ALA A 762 -34.24 -5.21 2.12
CA ALA A 762 -32.90 -4.64 2.27
C ALA A 762 -32.98 -3.19 2.78
N HIS A 763 -33.90 -2.39 2.24
CA HIS A 763 -34.19 -1.06 2.79
C HIS A 763 -34.73 -1.11 4.22
N ALA A 764 -35.52 -2.14 4.57
CA ALA A 764 -35.99 -2.33 5.95
C ALA A 764 -34.84 -2.70 6.91
N GLU A 765 -33.86 -3.48 6.47
CA GLU A 765 -32.65 -3.80 7.25
C GLU A 765 -31.76 -2.57 7.47
N VAL A 766 -31.56 -1.72 6.46
CA VAL A 766 -30.89 -0.42 6.64
C VAL A 766 -31.67 0.46 7.63
N ALA A 767 -32.98 0.63 7.44
CA ALA A 767 -33.83 1.42 8.34
C ALA A 767 -33.78 0.92 9.79
N GLN A 768 -33.76 -0.40 10.00
CA GLN A 768 -33.61 -1.02 11.31
C GLN A 768 -32.23 -0.74 11.92
N SER A 769 -31.15 -0.84 11.13
CA SER A 769 -29.78 -0.55 11.57
C SER A 769 -29.64 0.89 12.08
N VAL A 770 -30.05 1.87 11.26
CA VAL A 770 -30.00 3.31 11.63
C VAL A 770 -31.22 3.79 12.44
N ARG A 771 -32.04 2.86 12.94
CA ARG A 771 -33.21 3.10 13.82
C ARG A 771 -34.22 4.13 13.28
N ARG A 772 -34.38 4.21 11.96
CA ARG A 772 -35.36 5.07 11.24
C ARG A 772 -36.68 4.32 11.01
N GLU A 773 -37.72 5.05 10.64
CA GLU A 773 -39.01 4.43 10.26
C GLU A 773 -38.90 3.63 8.95
N ALA A 774 -39.69 2.56 8.84
CA ALA A 774 -39.73 1.71 7.66
C ALA A 774 -40.35 2.43 6.44
N GLY A 775 -39.83 2.15 5.24
CA GLY A 775 -40.26 2.79 3.99
C GLY A 775 -39.35 3.92 3.50
N GLY A 776 -38.26 4.23 4.21
CA GLY A 776 -37.15 5.00 3.65
C GLY A 776 -36.47 4.27 2.48
N ARG A 777 -35.87 5.02 1.55
CA ARG A 777 -35.02 4.47 0.47
C ARG A 777 -33.56 4.71 0.79
N TYR A 778 -32.74 3.74 0.41
CA TYR A 778 -31.31 3.70 0.68
C TYR A 778 -30.58 3.10 -0.53
N ALA A 779 -29.32 3.47 -0.71
CA ALA A 779 -28.42 2.87 -1.69
C ALA A 779 -26.99 2.91 -1.16
N CYS A 780 -26.11 2.06 -1.71
CA CYS A 780 -24.69 2.38 -1.72
C CYS A 780 -24.48 3.50 -2.76
N PHE A 781 -23.73 4.55 -2.43
CA PHE A 781 -23.35 5.59 -3.40
C PHE A 781 -21.97 5.26 -3.96
N HIS A 782 -21.96 4.74 -5.19
CA HIS A 782 -20.79 4.32 -5.94
C HIS A 782 -20.91 4.80 -7.40
N ASP A 783 -19.77 4.89 -8.09
CA ASP A 783 -19.68 5.12 -9.54
C ASP A 783 -18.38 4.48 -10.02
N TYR A 784 -18.46 3.58 -11.00
CA TYR A 784 -17.32 2.80 -11.52
C TYR A 784 -16.83 3.27 -12.90
N SER A 785 -17.28 4.45 -13.36
CA SER A 785 -16.92 4.99 -14.67
C SER A 785 -15.55 5.67 -14.71
N ALA A 786 -15.03 6.13 -13.57
CA ALA A 786 -13.72 6.76 -13.44
C ALA A 786 -13.21 6.73 -11.98
N ASP A 787 -11.91 7.01 -11.80
CA ASP A 787 -11.31 7.25 -10.49
C ASP A 787 -12.04 8.39 -9.75
N ASN A 788 -12.29 8.21 -8.45
CA ASN A 788 -12.90 9.20 -7.56
C ASN A 788 -14.27 9.74 -8.03
N ALA A 789 -14.99 9.00 -8.88
CA ALA A 789 -16.30 9.42 -9.40
C ALA A 789 -17.39 9.47 -8.30
N ALA A 790 -17.33 8.57 -7.30
CA ALA A 790 -18.13 8.64 -6.08
C ALA A 790 -17.22 8.60 -4.84
N THR A 791 -17.39 9.55 -3.93
CA THR A 791 -16.51 9.77 -2.77
C THR A 791 -17.30 10.41 -1.61
N LEU A 792 -16.69 10.49 -0.42
CA LEU A 792 -17.25 11.25 0.71
C LEU A 792 -17.42 12.74 0.40
N ALA A 793 -16.66 13.30 -0.54
CA ALA A 793 -16.65 14.71 -0.86
C ALA A 793 -17.71 15.14 -1.88
N ASN A 794 -18.30 14.21 -2.65
CA ASN A 794 -19.22 14.54 -3.75
C ASN A 794 -20.61 13.87 -3.66
N ILE A 795 -21.00 13.44 -2.46
CA ILE A 795 -22.34 12.88 -2.18
C ILE A 795 -23.44 13.80 -2.72
N PRO A 796 -24.36 13.30 -3.59
CA PRO A 796 -25.24 14.15 -4.36
C PRO A 796 -26.34 14.82 -3.51
N ALA A 797 -26.70 16.05 -3.87
CA ALA A 797 -27.76 16.80 -3.18
C ALA A 797 -29.09 16.02 -3.18
N GLY A 798 -29.67 15.84 -2.00
CA GLY A 798 -30.81 14.96 -1.77
C GLY A 798 -30.45 13.56 -1.25
N ALA A 799 -29.17 13.22 -1.13
CA ALA A 799 -28.68 12.07 -0.37
C ALA A 799 -28.05 12.51 0.97
N GLU A 800 -28.05 11.62 1.96
CA GLU A 800 -27.48 11.81 3.30
C GLU A 800 -26.64 10.58 3.66
N SER A 801 -25.35 10.73 3.97
CA SER A 801 -24.51 9.59 4.39
C SER A 801 -24.99 9.02 5.73
N LEU A 802 -25.06 7.70 5.81
CA LEU A 802 -25.38 6.96 7.03
C LEU A 802 -24.13 6.46 7.77
N ARG A 803 -22.95 6.54 7.14
CA ARG A 803 -21.63 6.10 7.64
C ARG A 803 -21.45 6.25 9.15
N ASN A 804 -21.48 7.49 9.64
CA ASN A 804 -21.21 7.79 11.04
C ASN A 804 -22.34 7.32 12.00
N THR A 805 -23.52 6.99 11.49
CA THR A 805 -24.61 6.36 12.28
C THR A 805 -24.45 4.85 12.40
N ILE A 806 -23.75 4.21 11.45
CA ILE A 806 -23.54 2.75 11.39
C ILE A 806 -22.19 2.37 12.02
N ILE A 807 -21.11 3.07 11.65
CA ILE A 807 -19.74 2.82 12.12
C ILE A 807 -19.53 3.34 13.56
N PHE A 808 -20.16 4.46 13.94
CA PHE A 808 -20.05 5.06 15.29
C PHE A 808 -21.42 5.31 15.94
N PRO A 809 -22.24 4.27 16.18
CA PRO A 809 -23.59 4.38 16.76
C PRO A 809 -23.61 4.91 18.21
N GLU A 810 -22.47 4.93 18.90
CA GLU A 810 -22.23 5.61 20.18
C GLU A 810 -22.19 7.15 20.04
N GLY A 811 -22.01 7.65 18.83
CA GLY A 811 -22.03 9.07 18.45
C GLY A 811 -20.66 9.60 18.00
N PRO A 812 -20.62 10.76 17.32
CA PRO A 812 -19.37 11.37 16.90
C PRO A 812 -18.54 11.84 18.10
N LEU A 813 -17.23 11.99 17.88
CA LEU A 813 -16.34 12.70 18.80
C LEU A 813 -16.83 14.13 19.03
N ARG A 814 -16.69 14.63 20.27
CA ARG A 814 -17.05 16.00 20.65
C ARG A 814 -16.02 16.60 21.60
N ALA A 815 -15.76 17.90 21.44
CA ALA A 815 -14.84 18.63 22.31
C ALA A 815 -15.49 18.99 23.66
N GLY A 816 -14.72 18.91 24.76
CA GLY A 816 -15.21 19.23 26.10
C GLY A 816 -15.83 18.05 26.86
N VAL A 817 -15.82 16.85 26.28
CA VAL A 817 -16.30 15.59 26.90
C VAL A 817 -15.32 14.45 26.62
N PRO A 818 -15.33 13.35 27.40
CA PRO A 818 -14.51 12.16 27.10
C PRO A 818 -14.80 11.53 25.73
N ARG A 819 -13.83 10.76 25.22
CA ARG A 819 -14.06 9.83 24.10
C ARG A 819 -15.23 8.89 24.43
N PRO A 820 -16.12 8.59 23.48
CA PRO A 820 -17.11 7.52 23.63
C PRO A 820 -16.47 6.17 24.00
N ASP A 821 -17.25 5.27 24.58
CA ASP A 821 -16.82 3.88 24.79
C ASP A 821 -17.14 3.06 23.55
N SER A 822 -16.10 2.61 22.85
CA SER A 822 -16.21 1.80 21.64
C SER A 822 -15.92 0.31 21.92
N SER A 823 -15.85 -0.12 23.18
CA SER A 823 -15.49 -1.52 23.55
C SER A 823 -16.46 -2.58 23.02
N ASP A 824 -17.72 -2.20 22.78
CA ASP A 824 -18.77 -3.04 22.18
C ASP A 824 -19.00 -2.72 20.68
N ASN A 825 -18.21 -1.83 20.07
CA ASN A 825 -18.38 -1.40 18.68
C ASN A 825 -17.82 -2.46 17.71
N ALA A 826 -18.70 -3.08 16.92
CA ALA A 826 -18.35 -4.17 16.01
C ALA A 826 -17.35 -3.77 14.90
N PHE A 827 -17.38 -2.52 14.42
CA PHE A 827 -16.38 -2.01 13.48
C PHE A 827 -15.03 -1.85 14.16
N CYS A 828 -14.96 -1.21 15.32
CA CYS A 828 -13.69 -1.05 16.05
C CYS A 828 -13.08 -2.41 16.44
N LEU A 829 -13.91 -3.41 16.73
CA LEU A 829 -13.51 -4.80 16.98
C LEU A 829 -13.12 -5.61 15.73
N SER A 830 -13.13 -5.02 14.52
CA SER A 830 -12.42 -5.60 13.37
C SER A 830 -10.91 -5.42 13.54
N CYS A 831 -10.44 -4.21 13.86
CA CYS A 831 -9.02 -3.91 13.99
C CYS A 831 -8.46 -4.22 15.39
N HIS A 832 -9.21 -3.91 16.45
CA HIS A 832 -8.72 -4.06 17.83
C HIS A 832 -9.00 -5.45 18.39
N SER A 833 -7.98 -6.07 19.00
CA SER A 833 -8.09 -7.43 19.55
C SER A 833 -7.39 -7.59 20.90
N SER A 834 -7.73 -8.64 21.65
CA SER A 834 -7.05 -9.01 22.89
C SER A 834 -5.58 -9.44 22.70
N SER A 835 -5.17 -9.65 21.45
CA SER A 835 -3.81 -9.96 20.99
C SER A 835 -3.09 -8.74 20.40
N GLY A 836 -3.78 -7.61 20.21
CA GLY A 836 -3.21 -6.39 19.63
C GLY A 836 -2.20 -5.71 20.55
N VAL A 837 -1.10 -5.24 19.97
CA VAL A 837 -0.02 -4.55 20.70
C VAL A 837 -0.27 -3.05 20.73
N GLY A 838 -0.03 -2.41 21.88
CA GLY A 838 -0.14 -0.96 22.03
C GLY A 838 -1.53 -0.43 21.64
N PRO A 839 -1.65 0.53 20.70
CA PRO A 839 -2.93 1.09 20.32
C PRO A 839 -3.85 0.10 19.59
N MET A 840 -3.36 -1.06 19.12
CA MET A 840 -4.19 -2.12 18.54
C MET A 840 -4.91 -2.99 19.59
N GLY A 841 -4.63 -2.78 20.89
CA GLY A 841 -5.29 -3.49 21.98
C GLY A 841 -6.71 -3.00 22.26
N LEU A 842 -7.52 -3.82 22.93
CA LEU A 842 -8.90 -3.47 23.33
C LEU A 842 -8.97 -2.27 24.30
N GLU A 843 -7.93 -2.03 25.10
CA GLU A 843 -7.85 -0.87 26.02
C GLU A 843 -7.94 0.47 25.26
N ALA A 844 -7.50 0.51 23.99
CA ALA A 844 -7.62 1.70 23.15
C ALA A 844 -9.06 2.07 22.78
N LEU A 845 -10.04 1.17 22.99
CA LEU A 845 -11.47 1.43 22.75
C LEU A 845 -12.25 1.88 24.01
N ALA A 846 -11.69 1.67 25.20
CA ALA A 846 -12.40 1.89 26.46
C ALA A 846 -12.57 3.39 26.79
N LEU A 847 -13.67 3.75 27.46
CA LEU A 847 -13.83 5.08 28.05
C LEU A 847 -12.75 5.34 29.10
N HIS A 848 -12.07 6.49 29.02
CA HIS A 848 -11.22 7.01 30.10
C HIS A 848 -12.02 7.97 31.00
N PRO A 849 -12.46 7.56 32.20
CA PRO A 849 -13.42 8.34 32.98
C PRO A 849 -12.80 9.61 33.56
N GLY A 850 -13.30 10.77 33.14
CA GLY A 850 -12.82 12.08 33.61
C GLY A 850 -11.61 12.64 32.86
N VAL A 851 -11.23 12.03 31.74
CA VAL A 851 -10.30 12.62 30.75
C VAL A 851 -11.13 13.06 29.54
N ASN A 852 -11.07 14.34 29.18
CA ASN A 852 -11.77 14.84 28.00
C ASN A 852 -11.03 14.45 26.71
N LEU A 853 -11.73 14.48 25.57
CA LEU A 853 -11.21 14.17 24.24
C LEU A 853 -9.91 14.92 23.92
N GLU A 854 -9.88 16.22 24.20
CA GLU A 854 -8.73 17.10 23.98
C GLU A 854 -7.46 16.63 24.73
N ASP A 855 -7.61 16.08 25.93
CA ASP A 855 -6.52 15.66 26.82
C ASP A 855 -6.23 14.14 26.74
N ASP A 856 -7.11 13.34 26.12
CA ASP A 856 -6.96 11.88 26.00
C ASP A 856 -5.87 11.52 24.98
N PRO A 857 -4.74 10.89 25.37
CA PRO A 857 -3.54 10.75 24.52
C PRO A 857 -3.73 9.92 23.24
N ARG A 858 -4.84 9.20 23.08
CA ARG A 858 -5.21 8.56 21.81
C ARG A 858 -5.59 9.62 20.75
N ARG A 859 -5.50 9.28 19.45
CA ARG A 859 -6.22 9.95 18.35
C ARG A 859 -6.90 8.87 17.51
N GLN A 860 -8.07 9.15 16.94
CA GLN A 860 -8.60 8.35 15.82
C GLN A 860 -7.87 8.75 14.53
N PRO A 861 -7.75 7.86 13.52
CA PRO A 861 -6.92 8.07 12.33
C PRO A 861 -7.09 9.46 11.68
N HIS A 862 -8.32 9.81 11.30
CA HIS A 862 -8.62 11.07 10.60
C HIS A 862 -8.52 12.34 11.45
N GLN A 863 -8.22 12.27 12.76
CA GLN A 863 -8.09 13.47 13.58
C GLN A 863 -6.80 14.24 13.23
N PRO A 864 -6.84 15.58 13.07
CA PRO A 864 -5.63 16.39 12.99
C PRO A 864 -4.86 16.40 14.33
N PRO A 865 -3.67 17.02 14.40
CA PRO A 865 -3.00 17.31 15.67
C PRO A 865 -3.93 18.08 16.62
N ARG A 866 -3.86 17.82 17.93
CA ARG A 866 -4.69 18.50 18.95
C ARG A 866 -4.44 20.00 18.99
N ARG A 867 -3.16 20.37 18.84
CA ARG A 867 -2.61 21.66 19.24
C ARG A 867 -1.90 22.31 18.07
N VAL A 868 -2.06 23.63 18.00
CA VAL A 868 -1.43 24.49 17.01
C VAL A 868 -0.66 25.60 17.72
N PHE A 869 0.47 25.97 17.14
CA PHE A 869 1.42 26.93 17.70
C PHE A 869 1.59 28.14 16.76
N GLY A 870 2.35 29.15 17.17
CA GLY A 870 2.64 30.35 16.38
C GLY A 870 1.44 31.31 16.25
N ASN A 871 1.37 32.02 15.12
CA ASN A 871 0.26 32.91 14.77
C ASN A 871 -0.93 32.12 14.23
N ILE A 872 -2.14 32.57 14.57
CA ILE A 872 -3.41 31.99 14.17
C ILE A 872 -4.23 33.13 13.53
N PRO A 873 -4.35 33.18 12.20
CA PRO A 873 -5.18 34.16 11.51
C PRO A 873 -6.65 34.06 11.92
N GLY A 874 -7.35 35.19 11.88
CA GLY A 874 -8.79 35.24 12.13
C GLY A 874 -9.55 34.44 11.08
N GLY A 875 -10.40 33.51 11.51
CA GLY A 875 -11.17 32.61 10.63
C GLY A 875 -10.34 31.58 9.85
N TRP A 876 -9.11 31.27 10.29
CA TRP A 876 -8.22 30.27 9.64
C TRP A 876 -8.88 28.89 9.42
N ILE A 877 -9.49 28.31 10.46
CA ILE A 877 -10.34 27.13 10.34
C ILE A 877 -11.79 27.60 10.17
N PRO A 878 -12.47 27.29 9.06
CA PRO A 878 -13.87 27.65 8.87
C PRO A 878 -14.78 26.84 9.81
N ALA A 879 -15.89 27.44 10.24
CA ALA A 879 -16.92 26.72 10.99
C ALA A 879 -17.55 25.61 10.14
N GLY A 880 -17.91 24.49 10.78
CA GLY A 880 -18.39 23.28 10.10
C GLY A 880 -19.07 22.34 11.08
N GLU A 881 -18.43 21.21 11.38
CA GLU A 881 -18.84 20.33 12.48
C GLU A 881 -18.58 20.99 13.85
N GLY A 882 -17.44 21.67 13.99
CA GLY A 882 -17.07 22.49 15.15
C GLY A 882 -17.26 23.99 14.96
N GLU A 883 -16.92 24.77 16.00
CA GLU A 883 -17.20 26.22 16.06
C GLU A 883 -16.38 27.07 15.07
N GLY A 884 -15.36 26.49 14.43
CA GLY A 884 -14.34 27.21 13.66
C GLY A 884 -13.33 27.96 14.54
N SER A 885 -12.24 28.44 13.96
CA SER A 885 -11.31 29.31 14.69
C SER A 885 -11.88 30.73 14.88
N PRO A 886 -11.50 31.49 15.92
CA PRO A 886 -12.00 32.84 16.17
C PRO A 886 -11.84 33.81 14.99
N ASP A 887 -12.80 34.72 14.81
CA ASP A 887 -12.76 35.79 13.78
C ASP A 887 -11.59 36.77 13.96
N GLU A 888 -11.12 36.96 15.20
CA GLU A 888 -10.01 37.86 15.53
C GLU A 888 -8.68 37.08 15.57
N PRO A 889 -7.61 37.56 14.92
CA PRO A 889 -6.33 36.87 14.90
C PRO A 889 -5.69 36.83 16.28
N MET A 890 -5.08 35.69 16.62
CA MET A 890 -4.41 35.48 17.90
C MET A 890 -3.01 34.88 17.72
N ARG A 891 -2.23 34.87 18.80
CA ARG A 891 -1.02 34.04 18.92
C ARG A 891 -1.29 32.93 19.90
N ALA A 892 -0.81 31.73 19.60
CA ALA A 892 -0.82 30.63 20.54
C ALA A 892 0.00 30.97 21.80
N PRO A 893 -0.42 30.51 22.98
CA PRO A 893 0.44 30.52 24.17
C PRO A 893 1.52 29.43 24.03
N PRO A 894 2.54 29.38 24.92
CA PRO A 894 3.61 28.37 24.86
C PRO A 894 3.09 26.92 24.87
N GLU A 895 2.00 26.64 25.58
CA GLU A 895 1.34 25.34 25.63
C GLU A 895 0.50 25.00 24.37
N GLY A 896 0.43 25.90 23.38
CA GLY A 896 -0.37 25.74 22.17
C GLY A 896 -1.87 25.94 22.38
N VAL A 897 -2.63 26.04 21.28
CA VAL A 897 -4.10 26.14 21.31
C VAL A 897 -4.73 24.82 20.91
N LEU A 898 -5.64 24.29 21.75
CA LEU A 898 -6.47 23.13 21.43
C LEU A 898 -7.48 23.47 20.32
N ILE A 899 -7.42 22.73 19.21
CA ILE A 899 -8.26 22.92 18.02
C ILE A 899 -9.44 21.94 17.91
N ASP A 900 -9.53 20.93 18.77
CA ASP A 900 -10.60 19.92 18.68
C ASP A 900 -12.01 20.54 18.69
N ARG A 901 -12.22 21.63 19.44
CA ARG A 901 -13.46 22.43 19.42
C ARG A 901 -13.74 23.18 18.10
N TRP A 902 -12.69 23.53 17.36
CA TRP A 902 -12.79 24.23 16.08
C TRP A 902 -13.17 23.26 14.95
N VAL A 903 -12.78 21.99 15.07
CA VAL A 903 -12.95 20.96 14.02
C VAL A 903 -13.99 19.88 14.32
N LEU A 904 -14.45 19.73 15.58
CA LEU A 904 -15.42 18.71 16.03
C LEU A 904 -16.62 19.34 16.74
N ALA A 905 -17.74 18.61 16.76
CA ALA A 905 -18.99 19.03 17.37
C ALA A 905 -18.93 19.25 18.90
N HIS A 906 -19.96 19.92 19.42
CA HIS A 906 -20.22 20.17 20.84
C HIS A 906 -21.50 19.46 21.32
#